data_AF-A0A0R1ZJG8-F1
#
_entry.id   AF-A0A0R1ZJG8-F1
#
_cell.length_a   1.000
_cell.length_b   1.000
_cell.length_c   1.000
_cell.angle_alpha   90.00
_cell.angle_beta   90.00
_cell.angle_gamma   90.00
#
_symmetry.space_group_name_H-M   'P 1'
#
loop_
_entity.id
_entity.type
_entity.pdbx_description
1 polymer ?
#
loop_
_entity_poly.entity_id
_entity_poly.type
_entity_poly.pdbx_seq_one_letter_code
_entity_poly.pdbx_strand_id
1 'polypeptide(L)'
;MKLKIGSEFEQTRWNQSLFVLDLLIPDSIGDMVEDYWNGVDDRLREIVFAREVQQPTSTLQELAVGYGLTRERIRQMESQAIHEYYDWWDNLNLSLKLLISDKQEHIQLDSLYTPLQAQLIMRLIVKKKHPELGQWVYTADSLFSKFKMSLKQVVMDKRWIKNSDIRDSMNADCSIFTQADLEKGMHSLGFHFVQDVSVWTQNKGLTMTELIQQYMSQFNLKVINADEQSFERIDSWSKHYFNRKIATSMRAFKAGLGKNTNLLPVGNGAFRAYQADRYPQPLLHLTKNKLDKRFEEGYLFARDAWLLDTVKVQLADDMTKDEWYQAFKREYSAEYSFGTGRNNDVYPLSQKQLTINQQIELVARQNLKGYSLFQLKQDYGWEPYSVQQATSVTPSIYLHHNQLFWVNVVEADKIIKTAMSEYFEQTFKTTELTTMQKAYDFFNEFMLDQDPKAFDEMQIYNVEALSSYLSSFSEIDIVGNFFIIDSNGLPDLPRESRKVWAEYLQRIACKPLTEYQIFEAVNADGTTRSTWDQGHELKMKDARIVPISKDLFVASRNILRTDELDSLVHRSMSSLLDKKAFVATQTLSDDVYTSLPDAHNREFPDQIFSWTPELFISYAEKLGYLRLSWPKSMIRGNCDVLVPKTSSFNSMEALMASLIIEWMKSETNENNLFVHAASLGLVPKRVDEYKQRFSRLFMNDQGFTVDGLGNVKRQKK
;
A
#
# COMPACT_ATOMS: atom_id res chain seq x y z
N MET A 1 -25.86 -58.81 -27.36
CA MET A 1 -26.26 -58.85 -25.93
C MET A 1 -25.71 -60.07 -25.17
N LYS A 2 -24.62 -59.95 -24.39
CA LYS A 2 -24.31 -60.95 -23.34
C LYS A 2 -25.24 -60.66 -22.17
N LEU A 3 -26.46 -61.17 -22.22
CA LEU A 3 -27.20 -61.37 -20.96
C LEU A 3 -26.22 -62.10 -20.02
N LYS A 4 -25.97 -61.57 -18.82
CA LYS A 4 -25.26 -62.30 -17.76
C LYS A 4 -26.17 -63.46 -17.32
N ILE A 5 -26.32 -64.44 -18.20
CA ILE A 5 -26.95 -65.71 -17.91
C ILE A 5 -25.87 -66.53 -17.20
N GLY A 6 -26.19 -67.04 -16.02
CA GLY A 6 -25.22 -67.66 -15.12
C GLY A 6 -24.69 -68.98 -15.68
N SER A 7 -23.42 -69.28 -15.45
CA SER A 7 -22.76 -70.53 -15.88
C SER A 7 -22.76 -70.81 -17.39
N GLU A 8 -21.68 -71.45 -17.86
CA GLU A 8 -21.51 -71.90 -19.26
C GLU A 8 -22.68 -72.76 -19.80
N PHE A 9 -23.38 -73.43 -18.89
CA PHE A 9 -24.48 -74.34 -19.21
C PHE A 9 -25.75 -73.59 -19.65
N GLU A 10 -26.12 -72.50 -18.98
CA GLU A 10 -27.30 -71.72 -19.36
C GLU A 10 -27.07 -70.95 -20.67
N GLN A 11 -25.83 -70.51 -20.91
CA GLN A 11 -25.44 -69.88 -22.16
C GLN A 11 -25.53 -70.85 -23.36
N THR A 12 -25.23 -72.13 -23.14
CA THR A 12 -25.36 -73.18 -24.16
C THR A 12 -26.82 -73.49 -24.49
N ARG A 13 -27.69 -73.62 -23.48
CA ARG A 13 -29.15 -73.80 -23.69
C ARG A 13 -29.81 -72.59 -24.34
N TRP A 14 -29.37 -71.39 -23.96
CA TRP A 14 -29.80 -70.15 -24.59
C TRP A 14 -29.46 -70.16 -26.08
N ASN A 15 -28.20 -70.37 -26.45
CA ASN A 15 -27.76 -70.43 -27.85
C ASN A 15 -28.49 -71.51 -28.67
N GLN A 16 -28.81 -72.67 -28.07
CA GLN A 16 -29.63 -73.70 -28.72
C GLN A 16 -31.08 -73.25 -28.95
N SER A 17 -31.69 -72.56 -27.98
CA SER A 17 -33.03 -72.01 -28.12
C SER A 17 -33.08 -70.90 -29.18
N LEU A 18 -32.01 -70.09 -29.29
CA LEU A 18 -31.85 -69.09 -30.34
C LEU A 18 -31.76 -69.72 -31.73
N PHE A 19 -30.95 -70.75 -31.88
CA PHE A 19 -30.82 -71.50 -33.12
C PHE A 19 -32.17 -72.10 -33.56
N VAL A 20 -32.96 -72.61 -32.60
CA VAL A 20 -34.31 -73.12 -32.87
C VAL A 20 -35.27 -71.98 -33.27
N LEU A 21 -35.19 -70.80 -32.64
CA LEU A 21 -36.03 -69.65 -33.00
C LEU A 21 -35.74 -69.16 -34.43
N ASP A 22 -34.46 -69.04 -34.81
CA ASP A 22 -34.04 -68.65 -36.16
C ASP A 22 -34.40 -69.69 -37.23
N LEU A 23 -34.46 -70.98 -36.85
CA LEU A 23 -34.96 -72.06 -37.73
C LEU A 23 -36.48 -72.02 -37.90
N LEU A 24 -37.23 -71.71 -36.84
CA LEU A 24 -38.69 -71.67 -36.85
C LEU A 24 -39.25 -70.40 -37.50
N ILE A 25 -38.48 -69.31 -37.46
CA ILE A 25 -38.83 -68.02 -38.06
C ILE A 25 -37.61 -67.53 -38.84
N PRO A 26 -37.40 -67.98 -40.09
CA PRO A 26 -36.18 -67.64 -40.84
C PRO A 26 -36.17 -66.21 -41.41
N ASP A 27 -37.36 -65.64 -41.65
CA ASP A 27 -37.48 -64.35 -42.33
C ASP A 27 -37.02 -63.19 -41.45
N SER A 28 -36.53 -62.09 -42.04
CA SER A 28 -36.14 -60.93 -41.24
C SER A 28 -37.39 -60.29 -40.61
N ILE A 29 -37.26 -59.66 -39.44
CA ILE A 29 -38.39 -58.94 -38.82
C ILE A 29 -38.93 -57.86 -39.77
N GLY A 30 -38.06 -57.25 -40.58
CA GLY A 30 -38.47 -56.27 -41.58
C GLY A 30 -39.41 -56.86 -42.61
N ASP A 31 -39.02 -58.00 -43.21
CA ASP A 31 -39.83 -58.71 -44.22
C ASP A 31 -41.15 -59.18 -43.60
N MET A 32 -41.13 -59.72 -42.39
CA MET A 32 -42.34 -60.17 -41.70
C MET A 32 -43.31 -59.03 -41.38
N VAL A 33 -42.79 -57.87 -40.98
CA VAL A 33 -43.61 -56.66 -40.76
C VAL A 33 -44.18 -56.16 -42.07
N GLU A 34 -43.39 -56.15 -43.14
CA GLU A 34 -43.85 -55.79 -44.48
C GLU A 34 -44.94 -56.73 -44.99
N ASP A 35 -44.74 -58.04 -44.87
CA ASP A 35 -45.70 -59.06 -45.25
C ASP A 35 -47.00 -58.97 -44.45
N TYR A 36 -46.91 -58.76 -43.12
CA TYR A 36 -48.09 -58.54 -42.30
C TYR A 36 -48.89 -57.34 -42.80
N TRP A 37 -48.25 -56.18 -42.94
CA TRP A 37 -48.95 -54.97 -43.37
C TRP A 37 -49.39 -55.06 -44.84
N ASN A 38 -48.77 -55.86 -45.70
CA ASN A 38 -49.25 -56.13 -47.05
C ASN A 38 -50.47 -57.06 -47.07
N GLY A 39 -50.66 -57.90 -46.05
CA GLY A 39 -51.85 -58.75 -45.88
C GLY A 39 -53.04 -58.07 -45.21
N VAL A 40 -52.85 -56.91 -44.60
CA VAL A 40 -53.93 -56.09 -44.00
C VAL A 40 -54.64 -55.29 -45.10
N ASP A 41 -55.97 -55.17 -44.98
CA ASP A 41 -56.80 -54.34 -45.85
C ASP A 41 -56.22 -52.92 -46.01
N ASP A 42 -56.08 -52.46 -47.27
CA ASP A 42 -55.42 -51.21 -47.62
C ASP A 42 -55.95 -50.00 -46.82
N ARG A 43 -57.27 -49.97 -46.59
CA ARG A 43 -57.92 -48.88 -45.87
C ARG A 43 -57.58 -48.91 -44.38
N LEU A 44 -57.56 -50.09 -43.75
CA LEU A 44 -57.13 -50.24 -42.36
C LEU A 44 -55.68 -49.83 -42.17
N ARG A 45 -54.84 -50.26 -43.09
CA ARG A 45 -53.42 -49.95 -43.14
C ARG A 45 -53.15 -48.45 -43.26
N GLU A 46 -53.80 -47.76 -44.19
CA GLU A 46 -53.68 -46.30 -44.35
C GLU A 46 -54.12 -45.54 -43.08
N ILE A 47 -55.20 -45.98 -42.43
CA ILE A 47 -55.66 -45.38 -41.17
C ILE A 47 -54.58 -45.49 -40.10
N VAL A 48 -53.99 -46.67 -39.92
CA VAL A 48 -52.91 -46.86 -38.93
C VAL A 48 -51.70 -46.02 -39.30
N PHE A 49 -51.28 -45.98 -40.56
CA PHE A 49 -50.14 -45.18 -40.99
C PHE A 49 -50.34 -43.67 -40.76
N ALA A 50 -51.50 -43.12 -41.12
CA ALA A 50 -51.78 -41.69 -40.93
C ALA A 50 -51.84 -41.29 -39.45
N ARG A 51 -52.26 -42.22 -38.57
CA ARG A 51 -52.38 -42.01 -37.13
C ARG A 51 -51.07 -42.20 -36.38
N GLU A 52 -50.33 -43.23 -36.75
CA GLU A 52 -49.21 -43.71 -35.97
C GLU A 52 -47.87 -43.30 -36.57
N VAL A 53 -47.75 -43.15 -37.89
CA VAL A 53 -46.45 -42.91 -38.55
C VAL A 53 -46.34 -41.48 -39.08
N GLN A 54 -47.36 -41.00 -39.80
CA GLN A 54 -47.31 -39.69 -40.46
C GLN A 54 -47.07 -38.52 -39.49
N GLN A 55 -46.28 -37.53 -39.93
CA GLN A 55 -46.02 -36.29 -39.20
C GLN A 55 -46.36 -35.08 -40.10
N PRO A 56 -47.31 -34.20 -39.71
CA PRO A 56 -48.16 -34.29 -38.51
C PRO A 56 -49.17 -35.46 -38.60
N THR A 57 -49.51 -36.05 -37.44
CA THR A 57 -50.49 -37.15 -37.37
C THR A 57 -51.89 -36.66 -37.74
N SER A 58 -52.58 -37.36 -38.63
CA SER A 58 -53.98 -37.03 -38.95
C SER A 58 -54.89 -37.24 -37.75
N THR A 59 -55.86 -36.34 -37.58
CA THR A 59 -56.88 -36.49 -36.55
C THR A 59 -57.90 -37.56 -36.95
N LEU A 60 -58.54 -38.20 -35.97
CA LEU A 60 -59.63 -39.16 -36.25
C LEU A 60 -60.77 -38.50 -37.06
N GLN A 61 -60.96 -37.18 -36.91
CA GLN A 61 -61.96 -36.42 -37.64
C GLN A 61 -61.59 -36.23 -39.12
N GLU A 62 -60.32 -35.95 -39.42
CA GLU A 62 -59.83 -35.83 -40.80
C GLU A 62 -59.98 -37.14 -41.57
N LEU A 63 -59.61 -38.26 -40.94
CA LEU A 63 -59.74 -39.59 -41.54
C LEU A 63 -61.21 -39.99 -41.70
N ALA A 64 -62.06 -39.68 -40.72
CA ALA A 64 -63.50 -39.93 -40.82
C ALA A 64 -64.13 -39.23 -42.03
N VAL A 65 -63.78 -37.96 -42.26
CA VAL A 65 -64.23 -37.20 -43.45
C VAL A 65 -63.67 -37.80 -44.73
N GLY A 66 -62.37 -38.10 -44.79
CA GLY A 66 -61.70 -38.63 -45.98
C GLY A 66 -62.25 -39.98 -46.45
N TYR A 67 -62.65 -40.85 -45.52
CA TYR A 67 -63.17 -42.18 -45.83
C TYR A 67 -64.70 -42.30 -45.77
N GLY A 68 -65.43 -41.21 -45.52
CA GLY A 68 -66.90 -41.23 -45.40
C GLY A 68 -67.41 -42.10 -44.23
N LEU A 69 -66.67 -42.12 -43.12
CA LEU A 69 -66.99 -42.90 -41.91
C LEU A 69 -67.22 -41.97 -40.71
N THR A 70 -67.77 -42.50 -39.63
CA THR A 70 -67.80 -41.78 -38.35
C THR A 70 -66.44 -41.84 -37.66
N ARG A 71 -66.10 -40.81 -36.88
CA ARG A 71 -64.91 -40.79 -36.01
C ARG A 71 -64.79 -42.05 -35.15
N GLU A 72 -65.92 -42.53 -34.62
CA GLU A 72 -65.96 -43.73 -33.79
C GLU A 72 -65.67 -45.00 -34.59
N ARG A 73 -66.13 -45.08 -35.85
CA ARG A 73 -65.82 -46.22 -36.71
C ARG A 73 -64.33 -46.28 -37.05
N ILE A 74 -63.69 -45.13 -37.32
CA ILE A 74 -62.23 -45.04 -37.51
C ILE A 74 -61.49 -45.49 -36.25
N ARG A 75 -61.93 -45.06 -35.06
CA ARG A 75 -61.33 -45.48 -33.77
C ARG A 75 -61.42 -46.99 -33.55
N GLN A 76 -62.57 -47.59 -33.85
CA GLN A 76 -62.78 -49.04 -33.74
C GLN A 76 -61.87 -49.80 -34.71
N MET A 77 -61.78 -49.33 -35.96
CA MET A 77 -60.93 -49.89 -37.00
C MET A 77 -59.43 -49.82 -36.62
N GLU A 78 -58.97 -48.66 -36.16
CA GLU A 78 -57.60 -48.45 -35.64
C GLU A 78 -57.31 -49.39 -34.46
N SER A 79 -58.22 -49.44 -33.47
CA SER A 79 -58.06 -50.26 -32.28
C SER A 79 -58.00 -51.75 -32.60
N GLN A 80 -58.85 -52.21 -33.53
CA GLN A 80 -58.88 -53.58 -34.00
C GLN A 80 -57.56 -53.94 -34.70
N ALA A 81 -57.12 -53.13 -35.67
CA ALA A 81 -55.90 -53.39 -36.42
C ALA A 81 -54.65 -53.40 -35.51
N ILE A 82 -54.57 -52.50 -34.52
CA ILE A 82 -53.48 -52.47 -33.55
C ILE A 82 -53.50 -53.72 -32.66
N HIS A 83 -54.69 -54.16 -32.22
CA HIS A 83 -54.82 -55.36 -31.38
C HIS A 83 -54.40 -56.62 -32.15
N GLU A 84 -54.86 -56.79 -33.38
CA GLU A 84 -54.46 -57.89 -34.27
C GLU A 84 -52.95 -57.87 -34.52
N TYR A 85 -52.35 -56.68 -34.69
CA TYR A 85 -50.90 -56.54 -34.85
C TYR A 85 -50.13 -56.95 -33.60
N TYR A 86 -50.65 -56.63 -32.40
CA TYR A 86 -50.04 -57.06 -31.14
C TYR A 86 -50.11 -58.57 -30.96
N ASP A 87 -51.27 -59.17 -31.23
CA ASP A 87 -51.43 -60.61 -31.10
C ASP A 87 -50.53 -61.35 -32.09
N TRP A 88 -50.43 -60.86 -33.33
CA TRP A 88 -49.49 -61.38 -34.33
C TRP A 88 -48.03 -61.29 -33.86
N TRP A 89 -47.62 -60.12 -33.36
CA TRP A 89 -46.26 -59.87 -32.87
C TRP A 89 -45.89 -60.79 -31.69
N ASP A 90 -46.81 -60.95 -30.74
CA ASP A 90 -46.61 -61.77 -29.54
C ASP A 90 -46.60 -63.26 -29.87
N ASN A 91 -47.51 -63.73 -30.74
CA ASN A 91 -47.58 -65.14 -31.17
C ASN A 91 -46.28 -65.61 -31.83
N LEU A 92 -45.62 -64.71 -32.57
CA LEU A 92 -44.35 -64.98 -33.24
C LEU A 92 -43.13 -64.65 -32.35
N ASN A 93 -43.34 -64.20 -31.12
CA ASN A 93 -42.28 -63.80 -30.18
C ASN A 93 -41.26 -62.82 -30.80
N LEU A 94 -41.72 -61.87 -31.62
CA LEU A 94 -40.84 -60.98 -32.37
C LEU A 94 -40.06 -60.01 -31.47
N SER A 95 -40.58 -59.67 -30.28
CA SER A 95 -39.84 -58.91 -29.26
C SER A 95 -38.54 -59.60 -28.85
N LEU A 96 -38.58 -60.93 -28.66
CA LEU A 96 -37.41 -61.74 -28.32
C LEU A 96 -36.46 -61.76 -29.52
N LYS A 97 -36.96 -62.08 -30.71
CA LYS A 97 -36.17 -62.10 -31.94
C LYS A 97 -35.45 -60.76 -32.20
N LEU A 98 -36.14 -59.63 -31.96
CA LEU A 98 -35.56 -58.30 -32.10
C LEU A 98 -34.33 -58.14 -31.21
N LEU A 99 -34.43 -58.46 -29.92
CA LEU A 99 -33.34 -58.36 -28.94
C LEU A 99 -32.11 -59.22 -29.26
N ILE A 100 -32.28 -60.26 -30.08
CA ILE A 100 -31.24 -61.24 -30.40
C ILE A 100 -30.64 -61.01 -31.80
N SER A 101 -31.45 -60.48 -32.73
CA SER A 101 -31.08 -60.28 -34.14
C SER A 101 -29.90 -59.34 -34.34
N ASP A 102 -29.62 -58.46 -33.37
CA ASP A 102 -28.43 -57.61 -33.36
C ASP A 102 -27.49 -58.02 -32.20
N LYS A 103 -26.23 -58.34 -32.54
CA LYS A 103 -25.22 -58.73 -31.54
C LYS A 103 -24.79 -57.55 -30.66
N GLN A 104 -25.20 -56.33 -31.02
CA GLN A 104 -24.95 -55.12 -30.26
C GLN A 104 -25.64 -55.16 -28.88
N GLU A 105 -25.19 -54.27 -28.00
CA GLU A 105 -25.81 -54.04 -26.69
C GLU A 105 -27.10 -53.20 -26.79
N HIS A 106 -27.30 -52.63 -27.97
CA HIS A 106 -28.14 -51.49 -28.28
C HIS A 106 -28.57 -51.60 -29.75
N ILE A 107 -29.89 -51.58 -30.02
CA ILE A 107 -30.48 -51.87 -31.33
C ILE A 107 -31.02 -50.58 -31.95
N GLN A 108 -30.35 -50.12 -33.01
CA GLN A 108 -30.77 -48.97 -33.77
C GLN A 108 -31.71 -49.40 -34.91
N LEU A 109 -33.01 -49.10 -34.79
CA LEU A 109 -34.00 -49.55 -35.78
C LEU A 109 -33.76 -48.95 -37.17
N ASP A 110 -33.36 -47.68 -37.24
CA ASP A 110 -33.19 -46.96 -38.51
C ASP A 110 -32.02 -47.49 -39.35
N SER A 111 -31.11 -48.27 -38.76
CA SER A 111 -30.03 -48.95 -39.49
C SER A 111 -30.40 -50.36 -39.95
N LEU A 112 -31.46 -50.94 -39.39
CA LEU A 112 -31.86 -52.33 -39.66
C LEU A 112 -33.12 -52.44 -40.52
N TYR A 113 -33.98 -51.42 -40.48
CA TYR A 113 -35.29 -51.43 -41.11
C TYR A 113 -35.54 -50.16 -41.91
N THR A 114 -36.47 -50.23 -42.86
CA THR A 114 -36.94 -49.03 -43.57
C THR A 114 -37.54 -48.01 -42.59
N PRO A 115 -37.56 -46.71 -42.92
CA PRO A 115 -38.12 -45.68 -42.03
C PRO A 115 -39.55 -46.00 -41.56
N LEU A 116 -40.35 -46.63 -42.43
CA LEU A 116 -41.72 -47.01 -42.14
C LEU A 116 -41.80 -48.13 -41.09
N GLN A 117 -41.06 -49.22 -41.30
CA GLN A 117 -40.97 -50.35 -40.38
C GLN A 117 -40.39 -49.91 -39.03
N ALA A 118 -39.32 -49.11 -39.03
CA ALA A 118 -38.69 -48.59 -37.82
C ALA A 118 -39.68 -47.76 -36.98
N GLN A 119 -40.48 -46.91 -37.62
CA GLN A 119 -41.49 -46.11 -36.93
C GLN A 119 -42.65 -46.95 -36.37
N LEU A 120 -43.14 -47.94 -37.14
CA LEU A 120 -44.17 -48.86 -36.67
C LEU A 120 -43.70 -49.64 -35.45
N ILE A 121 -42.51 -50.25 -35.52
CA ILE A 121 -41.91 -51.00 -34.41
C ILE A 121 -41.71 -50.07 -33.20
N MET A 122 -41.11 -48.89 -33.40
CA MET A 122 -40.85 -47.95 -32.32
C MET A 122 -42.13 -47.45 -31.64
N ARG A 123 -43.18 -47.11 -32.39
CA ARG A 123 -44.40 -46.51 -31.81
C ARG A 123 -45.39 -47.53 -31.29
N LEU A 124 -45.67 -48.59 -32.05
CA LEU A 124 -46.66 -49.59 -31.67
C LEU A 124 -46.08 -50.59 -30.67
N ILE A 125 -44.85 -51.06 -30.91
CA ILE A 125 -44.24 -52.09 -30.06
C ILE A 125 -43.47 -51.44 -28.92
N VAL A 126 -42.38 -50.71 -29.21
CA VAL A 126 -41.45 -50.23 -28.17
C VAL A 126 -42.08 -49.18 -27.26
N LYS A 127 -42.94 -48.28 -27.75
CA LYS A 127 -43.55 -47.23 -26.91
C LYS A 127 -44.88 -47.62 -26.27
N LYS A 128 -45.73 -48.38 -26.96
CA LYS A 128 -47.10 -48.66 -26.52
C LYS A 128 -47.29 -50.05 -25.90
N LYS A 129 -46.75 -51.11 -26.52
CA LYS A 129 -47.00 -52.50 -26.09
C LYS A 129 -45.94 -53.02 -25.11
N HIS A 130 -44.66 -52.81 -25.41
CA HIS A 130 -43.50 -53.27 -24.65
C HIS A 130 -42.53 -52.11 -24.32
N PRO A 131 -42.95 -51.15 -23.46
CA PRO A 131 -42.11 -50.02 -23.04
C PRO A 131 -40.75 -50.42 -22.47
N GLU A 132 -40.65 -51.60 -21.87
CA GLU A 132 -39.42 -52.19 -21.36
C GLU A 132 -38.35 -52.42 -22.44
N LEU A 133 -38.73 -52.58 -23.72
CA LEU A 133 -37.77 -52.70 -24.82
C LEU A 133 -37.03 -51.38 -25.09
N GLY A 134 -37.58 -50.24 -24.65
CA GLY A 134 -37.01 -48.92 -24.89
C GLY A 134 -35.66 -48.65 -24.22
N GLN A 135 -35.16 -49.58 -23.40
CA GLN A 135 -33.80 -49.55 -22.85
C GLN A 135 -32.76 -50.14 -23.82
N TRP A 136 -33.17 -51.03 -24.72
CA TRP A 136 -32.29 -51.65 -25.72
C TRP A 136 -32.55 -51.14 -27.14
N VAL A 137 -33.79 -50.79 -27.46
CA VAL A 137 -34.22 -50.42 -28.82
C VAL A 137 -34.45 -48.91 -28.93
N TYR A 138 -33.86 -48.28 -29.95
CA TYR A 138 -33.97 -46.84 -30.18
C TYR A 138 -33.94 -46.47 -31.67
N THR A 139 -34.42 -45.27 -31.96
CA THR A 139 -34.09 -44.52 -33.19
C THR A 139 -32.96 -43.54 -32.93
N ALA A 140 -32.26 -43.09 -33.96
CA ALA A 140 -31.17 -42.11 -33.83
C ALA A 140 -31.61 -40.84 -33.06
N ASP A 141 -32.82 -40.35 -33.36
CA ASP A 141 -33.39 -39.16 -32.71
C ASP A 141 -33.74 -39.39 -31.23
N SER A 142 -34.25 -40.58 -30.88
CA SER A 142 -34.60 -40.90 -29.50
C SER A 142 -33.37 -41.07 -28.62
N LEU A 143 -32.29 -41.63 -29.18
CA LEU A 143 -31.01 -41.80 -28.52
C LEU A 143 -30.35 -40.43 -28.27
N PHE A 144 -30.32 -39.56 -29.29
CA PHE A 144 -29.80 -38.20 -29.14
C PHE A 144 -30.63 -37.37 -28.13
N SER A 145 -31.94 -37.58 -28.06
CA SER A 145 -32.80 -36.91 -27.07
C SER A 145 -32.48 -37.33 -25.63
N LYS A 146 -32.24 -38.64 -25.38
CA LYS A 146 -31.77 -39.13 -24.08
C LYS A 146 -30.39 -38.55 -23.74
N PHE A 147 -29.46 -38.57 -24.69
CA PHE A 147 -28.13 -37.96 -24.54
C PHE A 147 -28.22 -36.49 -24.14
N LYS A 148 -29.04 -35.71 -24.86
CA LYS A 148 -29.24 -34.29 -24.57
C LYS A 148 -29.80 -34.06 -23.16
N MET A 149 -30.69 -34.93 -22.68
CA MET A 149 -31.20 -34.85 -21.30
C MET A 149 -30.12 -35.13 -20.25
N SER A 150 -29.31 -36.17 -20.44
CA SER A 150 -28.17 -36.46 -19.56
C SER A 150 -27.14 -35.34 -19.58
N LEU A 151 -26.81 -34.82 -20.77
CA LEU A 151 -25.91 -33.69 -20.94
C LEU A 151 -26.43 -32.45 -20.22
N LYS A 152 -27.74 -32.16 -20.31
CA LYS A 152 -28.39 -31.06 -19.61
C LYS A 152 -28.24 -31.18 -18.09
N GLN A 153 -28.29 -32.38 -17.52
CA GLN A 153 -28.08 -32.60 -16.09
C GLN A 153 -26.63 -32.34 -15.67
N VAL A 154 -25.65 -32.77 -16.47
CA VAL A 154 -24.22 -32.59 -16.18
C VAL A 154 -23.83 -31.11 -16.17
N VAL A 155 -24.43 -30.32 -17.06
CA VAL A 155 -24.17 -28.88 -17.21
C VAL A 155 -25.18 -28.01 -16.45
N MET A 156 -26.12 -28.62 -15.72
CA MET A 156 -27.11 -27.90 -14.93
C MET A 156 -26.40 -27.00 -13.91
N ASP A 157 -26.82 -25.73 -13.83
CA ASP A 157 -26.26 -24.68 -12.97
C ASP A 157 -24.79 -24.31 -13.24
N LYS A 158 -24.16 -24.88 -14.27
CA LYS A 158 -22.79 -24.55 -14.67
C LYS A 158 -22.78 -23.53 -15.79
N ARG A 159 -22.00 -22.46 -15.63
CA ARG A 159 -21.74 -21.48 -16.70
C ARG A 159 -20.61 -21.92 -17.63
N TRP A 160 -19.75 -22.80 -17.16
CA TRP A 160 -18.67 -23.40 -17.93
C TRP A 160 -18.34 -24.79 -17.37
N ILE A 161 -17.72 -25.64 -18.18
CA ILE A 161 -17.30 -26.98 -17.79
C ILE A 161 -16.13 -27.45 -18.66
N LYS A 162 -15.15 -28.16 -18.09
CA LYS A 162 -14.07 -28.75 -18.88
C LYS A 162 -14.59 -29.93 -19.69
N ASN A 163 -14.03 -30.15 -20.87
CA ASN A 163 -14.36 -31.31 -21.68
C ASN A 163 -14.06 -32.64 -20.95
N SER A 164 -13.01 -32.67 -20.11
CA SER A 164 -12.69 -33.81 -19.25
C SER A 164 -13.83 -34.10 -18.26
N ASP A 165 -14.34 -33.07 -17.58
CA ASP A 165 -15.33 -33.24 -16.51
C ASP A 165 -16.67 -33.72 -17.09
N ILE A 166 -17.02 -33.33 -18.33
CA ILE A 166 -18.16 -33.90 -19.05
C ILE A 166 -17.95 -35.39 -19.28
N ARG A 167 -16.79 -35.78 -19.82
CA ARG A 167 -16.47 -37.18 -20.10
C ARG A 167 -16.49 -38.01 -18.82
N ASP A 168 -15.87 -37.52 -17.76
CA ASP A 168 -15.82 -38.16 -16.45
C ASP A 168 -17.22 -38.34 -15.84
N SER A 169 -18.07 -37.33 -15.97
CA SER A 169 -19.45 -37.36 -15.47
C SER A 169 -20.39 -38.25 -16.31
N MET A 170 -20.07 -38.49 -17.58
CA MET A 170 -20.91 -39.25 -18.52
C MET A 170 -20.38 -40.67 -18.82
N ASN A 171 -19.36 -41.14 -18.09
CA ASN A 171 -18.59 -42.36 -18.38
C ASN A 171 -19.37 -43.69 -18.50
N ALA A 172 -20.69 -43.71 -18.24
CA ALA A 172 -21.55 -44.89 -18.49
C ALA A 172 -22.37 -44.80 -19.78
N ASP A 173 -22.78 -43.61 -20.22
CA ASP A 173 -23.69 -43.40 -21.37
C ASP A 173 -22.96 -42.95 -22.65
N CYS A 174 -21.69 -42.50 -22.53
CA CYS A 174 -20.96 -41.82 -23.61
C CYS A 174 -20.20 -42.74 -24.59
N SER A 175 -20.14 -44.05 -24.40
CA SER A 175 -19.40 -44.95 -25.31
C SER A 175 -20.01 -45.04 -26.71
N ILE A 176 -21.28 -44.65 -26.86
CA ILE A 176 -22.07 -44.74 -28.10
C ILE A 176 -22.03 -43.42 -28.89
N PHE A 177 -21.67 -42.30 -28.26
CA PHE A 177 -21.76 -40.96 -28.88
C PHE A 177 -20.40 -40.44 -29.34
N THR A 178 -20.39 -39.81 -30.51
CA THR A 178 -19.18 -39.21 -31.09
C THR A 178 -18.90 -37.82 -30.50
N GLN A 179 -17.69 -37.31 -30.71
CA GLN A 179 -17.36 -35.91 -30.39
C GLN A 179 -18.29 -34.91 -31.10
N ALA A 180 -18.76 -35.24 -32.31
CA ALA A 180 -19.72 -34.43 -33.06
C ALA A 180 -21.11 -34.39 -32.40
N ASP A 181 -21.54 -35.49 -31.77
CA ASP A 181 -22.81 -35.54 -31.01
C ASP A 181 -22.74 -34.68 -29.75
N LEU A 182 -21.59 -34.70 -29.06
CA LEU A 182 -21.33 -33.81 -27.92
C LEU A 182 -21.38 -32.35 -28.34
N GLU A 183 -20.74 -31.99 -29.45
CA GLU A 183 -20.76 -30.63 -29.97
C GLU A 183 -22.16 -30.16 -30.32
N LYS A 184 -22.91 -31.00 -31.05
CA LYS A 184 -24.32 -30.74 -31.39
C LYS A 184 -25.19 -30.59 -30.12
N GLY A 185 -24.98 -31.45 -29.12
CA GLY A 185 -25.67 -31.41 -27.83
C GLY A 185 -25.41 -30.11 -27.07
N MET A 186 -24.13 -29.77 -26.88
CA MET A 186 -23.69 -28.56 -26.15
C MET A 186 -24.14 -27.27 -26.84
N HIS A 187 -24.04 -27.18 -28.17
CA HIS A 187 -24.57 -26.06 -28.93
C HIS A 187 -26.08 -25.90 -28.74
N SER A 188 -26.83 -27.00 -28.73
CA SER A 188 -28.27 -26.98 -28.48
C SER A 188 -28.67 -26.57 -27.05
N LEU A 189 -27.70 -26.56 -26.12
CA LEU A 189 -27.84 -26.07 -24.74
C LEU A 189 -27.28 -24.64 -24.57
N GLY A 190 -26.81 -24.01 -25.65
CA GLY A 190 -26.27 -22.64 -25.65
C GLY A 190 -24.80 -22.53 -25.22
N PHE A 191 -24.05 -23.62 -25.24
CA PHE A 191 -22.62 -23.62 -24.94
C PHE A 191 -21.78 -23.50 -26.21
N HIS A 192 -20.61 -22.88 -26.06
CA HIS A 192 -19.58 -22.76 -27.09
C HIS A 192 -18.27 -23.38 -26.61
N PHE A 193 -17.58 -24.09 -27.49
CA PHE A 193 -16.29 -24.68 -27.20
C PHE A 193 -15.16 -23.69 -27.46
N VAL A 194 -14.26 -23.53 -26.50
CA VAL A 194 -13.04 -22.75 -26.64
C VAL A 194 -11.87 -23.72 -26.77
N GLN A 195 -11.38 -23.93 -28.01
CA GLN A 195 -10.42 -24.99 -28.36
C GLN A 195 -9.16 -24.96 -27.48
N ASP A 196 -8.51 -23.81 -27.36
CA ASP A 196 -7.20 -23.68 -26.70
C ASP A 196 -7.21 -24.01 -25.21
N VAL A 197 -8.37 -23.89 -24.55
CA VAL A 197 -8.54 -24.21 -23.12
C VAL A 197 -9.36 -25.47 -22.89
N SER A 198 -9.88 -26.09 -23.95
CA SER A 198 -10.72 -27.29 -23.90
C SER A 198 -11.92 -27.18 -22.93
N VAL A 199 -12.56 -26.00 -22.92
CA VAL A 199 -13.69 -25.68 -22.05
C VAL A 199 -14.92 -25.33 -22.88
N TRP A 200 -16.07 -25.77 -22.39
CA TRP A 200 -17.38 -25.33 -22.86
C TRP A 200 -17.91 -24.20 -21.98
N THR A 201 -18.46 -23.13 -22.57
CA THR A 201 -19.00 -21.98 -21.83
C THR A 201 -20.34 -21.50 -22.36
N GLN A 202 -21.26 -21.14 -21.45
CA GLN A 202 -22.57 -20.55 -21.71
C GLN A 202 -22.44 -19.02 -21.55
N ASN A 203 -22.26 -18.30 -22.66
CA ASN A 203 -22.07 -16.83 -22.74
C ASN A 203 -20.77 -16.25 -22.12
N LYS A 204 -20.51 -14.96 -22.42
CA LYS A 204 -19.37 -14.09 -21.98
C LYS A 204 -19.30 -13.85 -20.44
N GLY A 205 -19.84 -14.75 -19.62
CA GLY A 205 -20.31 -14.49 -18.26
C GLY A 205 -19.36 -14.84 -17.11
N LEU A 206 -18.11 -15.22 -17.36
CA LEU A 206 -17.18 -15.58 -16.27
C LEU A 206 -16.90 -14.37 -15.36
N THR A 207 -17.08 -14.56 -14.05
CA THR A 207 -16.67 -13.58 -13.05
C THR A 207 -15.15 -13.38 -13.12
N MET A 208 -14.70 -12.23 -12.62
CA MET A 208 -13.26 -11.94 -12.54
C MET A 208 -12.50 -13.03 -11.76
N THR A 209 -13.09 -13.56 -10.69
CA THR A 209 -12.54 -14.67 -9.90
C THR A 209 -12.32 -15.93 -10.73
N GLU A 210 -13.34 -16.34 -11.51
CA GLU A 210 -13.27 -17.53 -12.35
C GLU A 210 -12.22 -17.36 -13.46
N LEU A 211 -12.17 -16.18 -14.10
CA LEU A 211 -11.16 -15.86 -15.12
C LEU A 211 -9.74 -15.95 -14.56
N ILE A 212 -9.51 -15.41 -13.36
CA ILE A 212 -8.20 -15.49 -12.70
C ILE A 212 -7.83 -16.95 -12.40
N GLN A 213 -8.75 -17.74 -11.84
CA GLN A 213 -8.48 -19.13 -11.53
C GLN A 213 -8.14 -19.96 -12.77
N GLN A 214 -8.88 -19.73 -13.87
CA GLN A 214 -8.59 -20.39 -15.15
C GLN A 214 -7.24 -19.97 -15.71
N TYR A 215 -6.93 -18.67 -15.68
CA TYR A 215 -5.64 -18.17 -16.11
C TYR A 215 -4.50 -18.81 -15.30
N MET A 216 -4.62 -18.86 -13.97
CA MET A 216 -3.64 -19.53 -13.12
C MET A 216 -3.49 -21.01 -13.44
N SER A 217 -4.61 -21.73 -13.64
CA SER A 217 -4.59 -23.15 -13.96
C SER A 217 -3.96 -23.44 -15.32
N GLN A 218 -4.28 -22.66 -16.36
CA GLN A 218 -3.77 -22.88 -17.72
C GLN A 218 -2.27 -22.65 -17.80
N PHE A 219 -1.77 -21.60 -17.14
CA PHE A 219 -0.36 -21.25 -17.15
C PHE A 219 0.42 -21.86 -15.97
N ASN A 220 -0.20 -22.75 -15.20
CA ASN A 220 0.36 -23.39 -14.00
C ASN A 220 0.99 -22.38 -13.01
N LEU A 221 0.33 -21.23 -12.83
CA LEU A 221 0.79 -20.16 -11.96
C LEU A 221 0.35 -20.42 -10.53
N LYS A 222 1.30 -20.32 -9.59
CA LYS A 222 1.02 -20.36 -8.15
C LYS A 222 0.62 -18.99 -7.60
N VAL A 223 1.13 -17.91 -8.20
CA VAL A 223 0.99 -16.53 -7.72
C VAL A 223 0.64 -15.60 -8.88
N ILE A 224 -0.18 -14.59 -8.63
CA ILE A 224 -0.48 -13.46 -9.53
C ILE A 224 -0.14 -12.15 -8.85
N ASN A 225 0.49 -11.24 -9.59
CA ASN A 225 0.75 -9.89 -9.12
C ASN A 225 -0.40 -8.95 -9.48
N ALA A 226 -0.68 -8.00 -8.60
CA ALA A 226 -1.60 -6.90 -8.84
C ALA A 226 -0.82 -5.71 -9.45
N ASP A 227 -0.16 -5.96 -10.58
CA ASP A 227 0.56 -4.98 -11.39
C ASP A 227 -0.05 -4.81 -12.79
N GLU A 228 0.37 -3.76 -13.49
CA GLU A 228 -0.18 -3.40 -14.80
C GLU A 228 0.07 -4.48 -15.86
N GLN A 229 1.25 -5.11 -15.82
CA GLN A 229 1.60 -6.18 -16.73
C GLN A 229 0.69 -7.42 -16.57
N SER A 230 0.41 -7.83 -15.33
CA SER A 230 -0.49 -8.95 -15.05
C SER A 230 -1.92 -8.61 -15.44
N PHE A 231 -2.37 -7.37 -15.16
CA PHE A 231 -3.68 -6.90 -15.61
C PHE A 231 -3.81 -6.97 -17.14
N GLU A 232 -2.87 -6.43 -17.89
CA GLU A 232 -2.89 -6.44 -19.36
C GLU A 232 -2.85 -7.85 -19.95
N ARG A 233 -2.02 -8.73 -19.40
CA ARG A 233 -1.92 -10.13 -19.84
C ARG A 233 -3.24 -10.88 -19.62
N ILE A 234 -3.81 -10.77 -18.43
CA ILE A 234 -5.05 -11.45 -18.08
C ILE A 234 -6.23 -10.83 -18.84
N ASP A 235 -6.27 -9.51 -19.02
CA ASP A 235 -7.31 -8.83 -19.80
C ASP A 235 -7.25 -9.22 -21.28
N SER A 236 -6.06 -9.30 -21.87
CA SER A 236 -5.87 -9.73 -23.26
C SER A 236 -6.26 -11.19 -23.45
N TRP A 237 -5.82 -12.06 -22.55
CA TRP A 237 -6.21 -13.47 -22.53
C TRP A 237 -7.73 -13.63 -22.39
N SER A 238 -8.34 -12.89 -21.46
CA SER A 238 -9.78 -12.89 -21.22
C SER A 238 -10.57 -12.38 -22.44
N LYS A 239 -10.10 -11.33 -23.11
CA LYS A 239 -10.70 -10.82 -24.35
C LYS A 239 -10.60 -11.82 -25.48
N HIS A 240 -9.44 -12.45 -25.65
CA HIS A 240 -9.20 -13.39 -26.73
C HIS A 240 -10.09 -14.64 -26.60
N TYR A 241 -10.15 -15.25 -25.40
CA TYR A 241 -10.84 -16.51 -25.19
C TYR A 241 -12.31 -16.38 -24.78
N PHE A 242 -12.70 -15.29 -24.10
CA PHE A 242 -14.04 -15.13 -23.54
C PHE A 242 -14.75 -13.86 -24.02
N ASN A 243 -14.11 -13.06 -24.88
CA ASN A 243 -14.61 -11.78 -25.39
C ASN A 243 -15.11 -10.85 -24.27
N ARG A 244 -14.33 -10.78 -23.18
CA ARG A 244 -14.63 -10.02 -21.97
C ARG A 244 -13.39 -9.38 -21.38
N LYS A 245 -13.54 -8.18 -20.83
CA LYS A 245 -12.52 -7.53 -20.00
C LYS A 245 -12.47 -8.15 -18.60
N ILE A 246 -11.28 -8.32 -18.05
CA ILE A 246 -11.11 -8.85 -16.68
C ILE A 246 -11.65 -7.86 -15.64
N ALA A 247 -11.43 -6.56 -15.85
CA ALA A 247 -11.95 -5.47 -15.03
C ALA A 247 -12.04 -4.17 -15.86
N THR A 248 -12.76 -3.17 -15.35
CA THR A 248 -12.90 -1.86 -16.02
C THR A 248 -11.66 -0.98 -15.91
N SER A 249 -10.81 -1.21 -14.90
CA SER A 249 -9.58 -0.47 -14.65
C SER A 249 -8.61 -1.29 -13.79
N MET A 250 -7.34 -0.88 -13.75
CA MET A 250 -6.34 -1.44 -12.85
C MET A 250 -6.77 -1.36 -11.38
N ARG A 251 -7.40 -0.26 -10.95
CA ARG A 251 -7.92 -0.11 -9.58
C ARG A 251 -9.01 -1.14 -9.27
N ALA A 252 -9.91 -1.38 -10.23
CA ALA A 252 -10.95 -2.40 -10.09
C ALA A 252 -10.35 -3.82 -10.07
N PHE A 253 -9.29 -4.06 -10.83
CA PHE A 253 -8.54 -5.33 -10.81
C PHE A 253 -7.89 -5.57 -9.43
N LYS A 254 -7.15 -4.60 -8.88
CA LYS A 254 -6.56 -4.72 -7.53
C LYS A 254 -7.62 -5.01 -6.45
N ALA A 255 -8.73 -4.27 -6.50
CA ALA A 255 -9.83 -4.46 -5.55
C ALA A 255 -10.52 -5.82 -5.72
N GLY A 256 -10.65 -6.31 -6.96
CA GLY A 256 -11.23 -7.61 -7.28
C GLY A 256 -10.37 -8.77 -6.77
N LEU A 257 -9.04 -8.70 -6.93
CA LEU A 257 -8.10 -9.66 -6.36
C LEU A 257 -8.22 -9.73 -4.83
N GLY A 258 -8.26 -8.57 -4.16
CA GLY A 258 -8.39 -8.49 -2.70
C GLY A 258 -9.71 -9.02 -2.12
N LYS A 259 -10.78 -9.06 -2.93
CA LYS A 259 -12.09 -9.60 -2.53
C LYS A 259 -12.25 -11.09 -2.85
N ASN A 260 -11.31 -11.68 -3.58
CA ASN A 260 -11.43 -13.05 -4.03
C ASN A 260 -11.09 -14.01 -2.87
N THR A 261 -12.09 -14.73 -2.37
CA THR A 261 -11.92 -15.69 -1.27
C THR A 261 -11.01 -16.86 -1.63
N ASN A 262 -10.77 -17.15 -2.90
CA ASN A 262 -9.89 -18.23 -3.33
C ASN A 262 -8.42 -17.80 -3.47
N LEU A 263 -8.13 -16.52 -3.26
CA LEU A 263 -6.77 -15.97 -3.28
C LEU A 263 -6.41 -15.43 -1.90
N LEU A 264 -5.18 -15.68 -1.46
CA LEU A 264 -4.60 -15.06 -0.28
C LEU A 264 -3.53 -14.05 -0.71
N PRO A 265 -3.52 -12.82 -0.16
CA PRO A 265 -2.42 -11.90 -0.41
C PRO A 265 -1.15 -12.42 0.26
N VAL A 266 -0.03 -12.37 -0.45
CA VAL A 266 1.27 -12.86 0.00
C VAL A 266 2.31 -11.73 0.15
N GLY A 267 1.84 -10.47 0.19
CA GLY A 267 2.68 -9.27 0.28
C GLY A 267 3.05 -8.68 -1.07
N ASN A 268 3.48 -7.41 -1.08
CA ASN A 268 3.88 -6.65 -2.28
C ASN A 268 2.86 -6.64 -3.44
N GLY A 269 1.57 -6.76 -3.12
CA GLY A 269 0.50 -6.83 -4.13
C GLY A 269 0.43 -8.16 -4.88
N ALA A 270 1.10 -9.21 -4.40
CA ALA A 270 0.99 -10.55 -4.95
C ALA A 270 -0.11 -11.36 -4.23
N PHE A 271 -0.73 -12.27 -4.97
CA PHE A 271 -1.86 -13.10 -4.54
C PHE A 271 -1.61 -14.56 -4.94
N ARG A 272 -1.77 -15.49 -3.99
CA ARG A 272 -1.59 -16.93 -4.20
C ARG A 272 -2.93 -17.65 -4.12
N ALA A 273 -3.11 -18.70 -4.90
CA ALA A 273 -4.29 -19.55 -4.77
C ALA A 273 -4.29 -20.27 -3.41
N TYR A 274 -5.44 -20.31 -2.73
CA TYR A 274 -5.59 -21.06 -1.49
C TYR A 274 -5.58 -22.56 -1.77
N GLN A 275 -4.65 -23.29 -1.15
CA GLN A 275 -4.53 -24.74 -1.21
C GLN A 275 -4.40 -25.27 0.21
N ALA A 276 -5.36 -26.07 0.67
CA ALA A 276 -5.47 -26.47 2.08
C ALA A 276 -4.26 -27.29 2.58
N ASP A 277 -3.66 -28.10 1.70
CA ASP A 277 -2.46 -28.90 1.95
C ASP A 277 -1.21 -28.05 2.28
N ARG A 278 -1.14 -26.83 1.78
CA ARG A 278 -0.04 -25.89 2.08
C ARG A 278 -0.11 -25.30 3.50
N TYR A 279 -1.25 -25.39 4.18
CA TYR A 279 -1.46 -24.83 5.50
C TYR A 279 -1.75 -25.96 6.51
N PRO A 280 -0.70 -26.61 7.07
CA PRO A 280 -0.89 -27.76 7.95
C PRO A 280 -1.69 -27.39 9.20
N GLN A 281 -2.84 -28.06 9.39
CA GLN A 281 -3.71 -27.84 10.55
C GLN A 281 -3.00 -27.97 11.90
N PRO A 282 -2.03 -28.90 12.11
CA PRO A 282 -1.27 -28.95 13.37
C PRO A 282 -0.49 -27.66 13.67
N LEU A 283 0.01 -26.96 12.65
CA LEU A 283 0.73 -25.69 12.83
C LEU A 283 -0.24 -24.55 13.12
N LEU A 284 -1.40 -24.52 12.45
CA LEU A 284 -2.46 -23.56 12.75
C LEU A 284 -2.94 -23.67 14.21
N HIS A 285 -3.18 -24.89 14.71
CA HIS A 285 -3.51 -25.13 16.11
C HIS A 285 -2.38 -24.75 17.07
N LEU A 286 -1.11 -25.00 16.72
CA LEU A 286 0.02 -24.59 17.53
C LEU A 286 0.11 -23.05 17.66
N THR A 287 -0.05 -22.33 16.55
CA THR A 287 -0.10 -20.86 16.56
C THR A 287 -1.26 -20.36 17.42
N LYS A 288 -2.44 -20.98 17.31
CA LYS A 288 -3.60 -20.68 18.15
C LYS A 288 -3.31 -20.82 19.64
N ASN A 289 -2.81 -21.99 20.07
CA ASN A 289 -2.50 -22.25 21.48
C ASN A 289 -1.48 -21.27 22.05
N LYS A 290 -0.47 -20.89 21.26
CA LYS A 290 0.50 -19.86 21.67
C LYS A 290 -0.13 -18.48 21.77
N LEU A 291 -1.03 -18.14 20.86
CA LEU A 291 -1.75 -16.87 20.86
C LEU A 291 -2.68 -16.75 22.07
N ASP A 292 -3.41 -17.82 22.39
CA ASP A 292 -4.27 -17.89 23.57
C ASP A 292 -3.45 -17.67 24.84
N LYS A 293 -2.32 -18.39 24.99
CA LYS A 293 -1.39 -18.18 26.11
C LYS A 293 -0.85 -16.74 26.18
N ARG A 294 -0.52 -16.13 25.04
CA ARG A 294 -0.07 -14.74 24.98
C ARG A 294 -1.16 -13.78 25.50
N PHE A 295 -2.42 -14.02 25.16
CA PHE A 295 -3.53 -13.22 25.69
C PHE A 295 -3.78 -13.48 27.18
N GLU A 296 -3.60 -14.70 27.67
CA GLU A 296 -3.63 -15.04 29.10
C GLU A 296 -2.51 -14.34 29.89
N GLU A 297 -1.33 -14.14 29.28
CA GLU A 297 -0.21 -13.37 29.84
C GLU A 297 -0.47 -11.85 29.87
N GLY A 298 -1.63 -11.39 29.39
CA GLY A 298 -2.06 -9.98 29.46
C GLY A 298 -1.73 -9.14 28.23
N TYR A 299 -1.16 -9.73 27.17
CA TYR A 299 -1.00 -9.05 25.90
C TYR A 299 -2.37 -8.85 25.24
N LEU A 300 -2.56 -7.70 24.59
CA LEU A 300 -3.88 -7.29 24.08
C LEU A 300 -4.04 -7.48 22.57
N PHE A 301 -2.95 -7.76 21.87
CA PHE A 301 -2.94 -8.06 20.44
C PHE A 301 -1.67 -8.83 20.05
N ALA A 302 -1.67 -9.44 18.87
CA ALA A 302 -0.49 -10.01 18.24
C ALA A 302 -0.43 -9.64 16.75
N ARG A 303 0.77 -9.36 16.22
CA ARG A 303 0.97 -9.02 14.81
C ARG A 303 1.20 -10.25 13.93
N ASP A 304 1.00 -10.09 12.63
CA ASP A 304 1.35 -11.06 11.59
C ASP A 304 2.76 -11.66 11.72
N ALA A 305 3.77 -10.84 11.97
CA ALA A 305 5.15 -11.26 12.16
C ALA A 305 5.28 -12.21 13.36
N TRP A 306 4.64 -11.86 14.48
CA TRP A 306 4.63 -12.72 15.67
C TRP A 306 3.96 -14.06 15.38
N LEU A 307 2.81 -14.07 14.70
CA LEU A 307 2.13 -15.31 14.32
C LEU A 307 3.02 -16.21 13.46
N LEU A 308 3.68 -15.65 12.45
CA LEU A 308 4.58 -16.39 11.58
C LEU A 308 5.79 -16.90 12.35
N ASP A 309 6.48 -16.05 13.10
CA ASP A 309 7.70 -16.39 13.83
C ASP A 309 7.49 -17.52 14.84
N THR A 310 6.25 -17.72 15.33
CA THR A 310 5.92 -18.86 16.21
C THR A 310 6.10 -20.24 15.58
N VAL A 311 6.03 -20.33 14.25
CA VAL A 311 6.00 -21.57 13.45
C VAL A 311 6.86 -21.51 12.19
N LYS A 312 7.63 -20.43 11.99
CA LYS A 312 8.36 -20.14 10.74
C LYS A 312 9.30 -21.26 10.32
N VAL A 313 9.96 -21.91 11.27
CA VAL A 313 10.93 -23.00 11.02
C VAL A 313 10.23 -24.27 10.49
N GLN A 314 8.91 -24.41 10.70
CA GLN A 314 8.11 -25.54 10.25
C GLN A 314 7.31 -25.25 8.97
N LEU A 315 7.37 -24.03 8.44
CA LEU A 315 6.65 -23.59 7.25
C LEU A 315 7.55 -23.60 6.01
N ALA A 316 6.93 -23.51 4.83
CA ALA A 316 7.67 -23.37 3.58
C ALA A 316 8.46 -22.05 3.56
N ASP A 317 9.70 -22.08 3.05
CA ASP A 317 10.60 -20.92 3.01
C ASP A 317 10.03 -19.70 2.27
N ASP A 318 9.11 -19.92 1.32
CA ASP A 318 8.47 -18.88 0.53
C ASP A 318 7.21 -18.29 1.19
N MET A 319 6.86 -18.71 2.41
CA MET A 319 5.67 -18.26 3.11
C MET A 319 5.89 -16.90 3.79
N THR A 320 5.06 -15.92 3.42
CA THR A 320 5.14 -14.58 4.00
C THR A 320 4.21 -14.43 5.20
N LYS A 321 4.47 -13.41 6.02
CA LYS A 321 3.64 -13.09 7.20
C LYS A 321 2.20 -12.75 6.81
N ASP A 322 2.02 -12.09 5.66
CA ASP A 322 0.69 -11.77 5.11
C ASP A 322 -0.04 -13.07 4.71
N GLU A 323 0.65 -13.99 4.03
CA GLU A 323 0.09 -15.28 3.61
C GLU A 323 -0.39 -16.09 4.83
N TRP A 324 0.46 -16.22 5.84
CA TRP A 324 0.16 -16.96 7.06
C TRP A 324 -0.97 -16.32 7.86
N TYR A 325 -0.95 -14.99 8.03
CA TYR A 325 -2.00 -14.24 8.71
C TYR A 325 -3.38 -14.47 8.05
N GLN A 326 -3.45 -14.48 6.72
CA GLN A 326 -4.73 -14.65 6.01
C GLN A 326 -5.22 -16.09 6.04
N ALA A 327 -4.32 -17.07 6.01
CA ALA A 327 -4.67 -18.47 6.24
C ALA A 327 -5.22 -18.67 7.67
N PHE A 328 -4.54 -18.12 8.68
CA PHE A 328 -4.96 -18.17 10.08
C PHE A 328 -6.31 -17.46 10.30
N LYS A 329 -6.49 -16.27 9.71
CA LYS A 329 -7.75 -15.52 9.73
C LYS A 329 -8.91 -16.30 9.16
N ARG A 330 -8.68 -17.05 8.07
CA ARG A 330 -9.73 -17.85 7.43
C ARG A 330 -10.23 -18.95 8.34
N GLU A 331 -9.31 -19.62 9.05
CA GLU A 331 -9.63 -20.73 9.96
C GLU A 331 -10.30 -20.23 11.26
N TYR A 332 -9.75 -19.19 11.89
CA TYR A 332 -10.16 -18.76 13.24
C TYR A 332 -10.94 -17.44 13.29
N SER A 333 -11.61 -17.06 12.20
CA SER A 333 -12.44 -15.84 12.14
C SER A 333 -13.58 -15.78 13.17
N ALA A 334 -14.01 -16.93 13.70
CA ALA A 334 -15.04 -17.02 14.73
C ALA A 334 -14.49 -16.84 16.16
N GLU A 335 -13.18 -17.01 16.38
CA GLU A 335 -12.56 -17.00 17.72
C GLU A 335 -11.77 -15.72 18.01
N TYR A 336 -11.34 -15.00 16.96
CA TYR A 336 -10.57 -13.77 17.10
C TYR A 336 -11.16 -12.64 16.26
N SER A 337 -10.88 -11.42 16.70
CA SER A 337 -11.12 -10.21 15.92
C SER A 337 -9.84 -9.85 15.16
N PHE A 338 -9.96 -9.60 13.87
CA PHE A 338 -8.83 -9.33 12.98
C PHE A 338 -8.82 -7.87 12.55
N GLY A 339 -7.66 -7.22 12.67
CA GLY A 339 -7.46 -5.83 12.30
C GLY A 339 -7.83 -5.56 10.85
N THR A 340 -8.49 -4.42 10.61
CA THR A 340 -8.75 -3.90 9.27
C THR A 340 -7.68 -2.87 8.90
N GLY A 341 -6.86 -3.12 7.87
CA GLY A 341 -5.87 -2.16 7.38
C GLY A 341 -4.49 -2.77 7.12
N ARG A 342 -3.44 -1.95 7.29
CA ARG A 342 -2.03 -2.37 7.08
C ARG A 342 -1.41 -3.11 8.28
N ASN A 343 -2.01 -2.97 9.46
CA ASN A 343 -1.54 -3.64 10.67
C ASN A 343 -2.38 -4.90 10.81
N ASN A 344 -1.86 -6.00 10.30
CA ASN A 344 -2.44 -7.33 10.41
C ASN A 344 -2.36 -7.80 11.87
N ASP A 345 -3.13 -7.15 12.74
CA ASP A 345 -3.18 -7.42 14.17
C ASP A 345 -4.33 -8.39 14.47
N VAL A 346 -4.12 -9.30 15.43
CA VAL A 346 -5.13 -10.22 15.96
C VAL A 346 -5.45 -9.82 17.38
N TYR A 347 -6.74 -9.79 17.70
CA TYR A 347 -7.30 -9.39 19.00
C TYR A 347 -8.20 -10.50 19.54
N PRO A 348 -8.36 -10.60 20.87
CA PRO A 348 -9.45 -11.38 21.46
C PRO A 348 -10.82 -10.92 20.91
N LEU A 349 -11.75 -11.85 20.68
CA LEU A 349 -13.03 -11.56 20.02
C LEU A 349 -13.85 -10.45 20.69
N SER A 350 -13.81 -10.38 22.02
CA SER A 350 -14.56 -9.42 22.84
C SER A 350 -13.89 -8.05 22.97
N GLN A 351 -12.66 -7.88 22.46
CA GLN A 351 -11.87 -6.68 22.68
C GLN A 351 -12.08 -5.64 21.56
N LYS A 352 -12.14 -4.36 21.95
CA LYS A 352 -12.14 -3.25 20.99
C LYS A 352 -10.80 -3.18 20.26
N GLN A 353 -10.84 -3.04 18.94
CA GLN A 353 -9.65 -2.81 18.13
C GLN A 353 -9.04 -1.43 18.45
N LEU A 354 -7.75 -1.40 18.78
CA LEU A 354 -7.00 -0.20 19.12
C LEU A 354 -6.20 0.29 17.90
N THR A 355 -6.10 1.61 17.71
CA THR A 355 -5.16 2.19 16.73
C THR A 355 -3.71 1.99 17.19
N ILE A 356 -2.72 2.09 16.28
CA ILE A 356 -1.29 1.99 16.68
C ILE A 356 -0.97 2.95 17.83
N ASN A 357 -1.41 4.20 17.76
CA ASN A 357 -1.13 5.19 18.78
C ASN A 357 -1.72 4.77 20.14
N GLN A 358 -2.96 4.27 20.14
CA GLN A 358 -3.61 3.74 21.35
C GLN A 358 -2.90 2.50 21.89
N GLN A 359 -2.40 1.62 21.02
CA GLN A 359 -1.61 0.46 21.43
C GLN A 359 -0.30 0.90 22.11
N ILE A 360 0.43 1.82 21.49
CA ILE A 360 1.71 2.35 22.00
C ILE A 360 1.51 3.08 23.34
N GLU A 361 0.49 3.93 23.43
CA GLU A 361 0.10 4.62 24.65
C GLU A 361 -0.22 3.63 25.77
N LEU A 362 -0.97 2.58 25.48
CA LEU A 362 -1.34 1.58 26.46
C LEU A 362 -0.13 0.80 26.99
N VAL A 363 0.81 0.44 26.11
CA VAL A 363 2.07 -0.20 26.50
C VAL A 363 2.90 0.73 27.39
N ALA A 364 2.98 2.01 27.05
CA ALA A 364 3.67 3.01 27.89
C ALA A 364 3.01 3.12 29.27
N ARG A 365 1.67 3.19 29.33
CA ARG A 365 0.88 3.30 30.56
C ARG A 365 1.03 2.08 31.48
N GLN A 366 1.18 0.89 30.91
CA GLN A 366 1.42 -0.34 31.67
C GLN A 366 2.88 -0.45 32.18
N ASN A 367 3.80 0.35 31.63
CA ASN A 367 5.23 0.29 31.91
C ASN A 367 5.76 1.66 32.33
N LEU A 368 5.34 2.14 33.51
CA LEU A 368 5.67 3.47 34.03
C LEU A 368 7.18 3.75 34.14
N LYS A 369 8.02 2.71 34.27
CA LYS A 369 9.48 2.83 34.31
C LYS A 369 10.14 3.02 32.94
N GLY A 370 9.35 3.12 31.88
CA GLY A 370 9.80 3.27 30.51
C GLY A 370 9.99 1.92 29.79
N TYR A 371 9.77 1.92 28.49
CA TYR A 371 9.93 0.75 27.61
C TYR A 371 10.95 1.06 26.51
N SER A 372 12.00 0.25 26.39
CA SER A 372 13.03 0.50 25.36
C SER A 372 12.46 0.36 23.94
N LEU A 373 12.84 1.28 23.03
CA LEU A 373 12.51 1.16 21.61
C LEU A 373 12.99 -0.16 21.00
N PHE A 374 14.13 -0.71 21.47
CA PHE A 374 14.62 -2.01 21.03
C PHE A 374 13.69 -3.14 21.46
N GLN A 375 13.24 -3.13 22.71
CA GLN A 375 12.29 -4.12 23.22
C GLN A 375 10.92 -3.97 22.53
N LEU A 376 10.44 -2.75 22.26
CA LEU A 376 9.21 -2.53 21.50
C LEU A 376 9.27 -3.15 20.11
N LYS A 377 10.43 -3.04 19.44
CA LYS A 377 10.67 -3.71 18.16
C LYS A 377 10.65 -5.23 18.29
N GLN A 378 11.26 -5.78 19.33
CA GLN A 378 11.31 -7.22 19.56
C GLN A 378 9.95 -7.82 19.94
N ASP A 379 9.23 -7.18 20.86
CA ASP A 379 8.04 -7.75 21.50
C ASP A 379 6.75 -7.45 20.71
N TYR A 380 6.72 -6.33 19.99
CA TYR A 380 5.56 -5.84 19.25
C TYR A 380 5.83 -5.60 17.76
N GLY A 381 7.08 -5.68 17.29
CA GLY A 381 7.42 -5.43 15.89
C GLY A 381 7.29 -3.95 15.48
N TRP A 382 7.31 -3.02 16.44
CA TRP A 382 7.25 -1.58 16.15
C TRP A 382 8.62 -1.02 15.79
N GLU A 383 8.72 -0.47 14.57
CA GLU A 383 9.93 0.23 14.18
C GLU A 383 10.07 1.56 14.96
N PRO A 384 11.29 2.01 15.30
CA PRO A 384 11.52 3.24 16.07
C PRO A 384 10.80 4.46 15.49
N TYR A 385 10.75 4.56 14.16
CA TYR A 385 10.03 5.63 13.46
C TYR A 385 8.52 5.62 13.74
N SER A 386 7.89 4.45 13.86
CA SER A 386 6.46 4.36 14.18
C SER A 386 6.16 4.87 15.58
N VAL A 387 7.06 4.59 16.53
CA VAL A 387 6.94 5.09 17.90
C VAL A 387 7.16 6.59 17.96
N GLN A 388 8.17 7.11 17.25
CA GLN A 388 8.42 8.56 17.13
C GLN A 388 7.21 9.31 16.56
N GLN A 389 6.58 8.76 15.52
CA GLN A 389 5.38 9.33 14.93
C GLN A 389 4.19 9.30 15.91
N ALA A 390 4.06 8.25 16.73
CA ALA A 390 3.02 8.19 17.75
C ALA A 390 3.26 9.26 18.84
N THR A 391 4.51 9.43 19.30
CA THR A 391 4.85 10.44 20.31
C THR A 391 4.70 11.87 19.83
N SER A 392 4.77 12.13 18.51
CA SER A 392 4.59 13.48 17.98
C SER A 392 3.13 13.94 17.93
N VAL A 393 2.17 13.03 18.09
CA VAL A 393 0.73 13.32 17.96
C VAL A 393 -0.10 12.89 19.18
N THR A 394 0.53 12.28 20.17
CA THR A 394 -0.14 11.71 21.35
C THR A 394 0.45 12.33 22.61
N PRO A 395 -0.21 13.35 23.21
CA PRO A 395 0.32 14.12 24.35
C PRO A 395 0.59 13.31 25.63
N SER A 396 0.04 12.10 25.72
CA SER A 396 0.21 11.21 26.87
C SER A 396 1.43 10.31 26.78
N ILE A 397 2.26 10.43 25.73
CA ILE A 397 3.50 9.65 25.61
C ILE A 397 4.64 10.50 25.09
N TYR A 398 5.86 10.13 25.49
CA TYR A 398 7.08 10.81 25.06
C TYR A 398 8.27 9.86 25.01
N LEU A 399 9.33 10.30 24.35
CA LEU A 399 10.60 9.57 24.29
C LEU A 399 11.67 10.30 25.11
N HIS A 400 12.40 9.54 25.91
CA HIS A 400 13.58 10.03 26.62
C HIS A 400 14.62 8.89 26.66
N HIS A 401 15.87 9.19 26.29
CA HIS A 401 16.96 8.20 26.20
C HIS A 401 16.59 6.88 25.46
N ASN A 402 15.90 6.97 24.32
CA ASN A 402 15.42 5.81 23.54
C ASN A 402 14.46 4.87 24.31
N GLN A 403 13.77 5.39 25.31
CA GLN A 403 12.70 4.71 26.03
C GLN A 403 11.41 5.50 25.89
N LEU A 404 10.31 4.77 25.75
CA LEU A 404 8.95 5.28 25.69
C LEU A 404 8.38 5.37 27.11
N PHE A 405 7.88 6.54 27.47
CA PHE A 405 7.26 6.82 28.75
C PHE A 405 5.84 7.34 28.57
N TRP A 406 5.06 7.29 29.65
CA TRP A 406 3.67 7.75 29.69
C TRP A 406 3.55 8.97 30.62
N VAL A 407 2.66 9.88 30.25
CA VAL A 407 2.25 11.05 31.04
C VAL A 407 0.76 10.95 31.32
N ASN A 408 0.37 11.14 32.58
CA ASN A 408 -1.01 11.14 32.98
C ASN A 408 -1.65 12.52 32.78
N VAL A 409 -1.98 12.84 31.53
CA VAL A 409 -2.55 14.16 31.15
C VAL A 409 -3.80 14.49 31.96
N VAL A 410 -4.66 13.51 32.27
CA VAL A 410 -5.89 13.72 33.04
C VAL A 410 -5.61 14.19 34.47
N GLU A 411 -4.56 13.66 35.09
CA GLU A 411 -4.20 14.04 36.46
C GLU A 411 -3.40 15.34 36.47
N ALA A 412 -2.49 15.53 35.51
CA ALA A 412 -1.81 16.79 35.30
C ALA A 412 -2.79 17.94 35.07
N ASP A 413 -3.87 17.69 34.32
CA ASP A 413 -4.92 18.67 34.06
C ASP A 413 -5.61 19.15 35.35
N LYS A 414 -5.79 18.26 36.33
CA LYS A 414 -6.41 18.61 37.63
C LYS A 414 -5.47 19.41 38.53
N ILE A 415 -4.18 19.12 38.45
CA ILE A 415 -3.19 19.65 39.40
C ILE A 415 -2.62 20.98 38.92
N ILE A 416 -2.16 21.08 37.67
CA ILE A 416 -1.33 22.22 37.23
C ILE A 416 -1.90 23.02 36.06
N LYS A 417 -2.94 22.56 35.36
CA LYS A 417 -3.43 23.23 34.15
C LYS A 417 -3.72 24.71 34.35
N THR A 418 -4.51 25.04 35.38
CA THR A 418 -4.89 26.43 35.67
C THR A 418 -3.66 27.30 35.95
N ALA A 419 -2.73 26.82 36.77
CA ALA A 419 -1.51 27.56 37.10
C ALA A 419 -0.61 27.77 35.87
N MET A 420 -0.45 26.76 35.01
CA MET A 420 0.29 26.89 33.75
C MET A 420 -0.39 27.88 32.79
N SER A 421 -1.71 27.82 32.64
CA SER A 421 -2.45 28.76 31.78
C SER A 421 -2.30 30.21 32.26
N GLU A 422 -2.39 30.46 33.56
CA GLU A 422 -2.17 31.78 34.16
C GLU A 422 -0.72 32.26 33.96
N TYR A 423 0.26 31.38 34.17
CA TYR A 423 1.68 31.65 33.90
C TYR A 423 1.88 32.08 32.44
N PHE A 424 1.31 31.34 31.49
CA PHE A 424 1.40 31.67 30.07
C PHE A 424 0.71 32.98 29.73
N GLU A 425 -0.49 33.23 30.25
CA GLU A 425 -1.21 34.49 30.01
C GLU A 425 -0.41 35.71 30.50
N GLN A 426 0.16 35.64 31.70
CA GLN A 426 1.00 36.70 32.26
C GLN A 426 2.31 36.87 31.48
N THR A 427 2.94 35.75 31.09
CA THR A 427 4.17 35.77 30.32
C THR A 427 3.95 36.38 28.93
N PHE A 428 2.87 36.00 28.24
CA PHE A 428 2.59 36.51 26.91
C PHE A 428 2.12 37.97 26.89
N LYS A 429 1.54 38.48 27.98
CA LYS A 429 1.31 39.94 28.17
C LYS A 429 2.60 40.76 28.19
N THR A 430 3.75 40.15 28.52
CA THR A 430 5.01 40.88 28.73
C THR A 430 6.08 40.57 27.69
N THR A 431 6.20 39.31 27.25
CA THR A 431 7.29 38.87 26.36
C THR A 431 6.83 38.24 25.05
N GLU A 432 5.51 38.01 24.87
CA GLU A 432 4.84 37.36 23.71
C GLU A 432 5.32 35.94 23.34
N LEU A 433 6.44 35.47 23.89
CA LEU A 433 6.95 34.10 23.79
C LEU A 433 7.72 33.73 25.06
N THR A 434 7.85 32.43 25.33
CA THR A 434 8.68 31.86 26.41
C THR A 434 9.41 30.60 25.94
N THR A 435 10.22 30.01 26.81
CA THR A 435 10.96 28.76 26.53
C THR A 435 10.43 27.61 27.36
N MET A 436 10.59 26.38 26.85
CA MET A 436 10.22 25.15 27.53
C MET A 436 10.97 25.01 28.86
N GLN A 437 12.22 25.47 28.93
CA GLN A 437 12.98 25.49 30.19
C GLN A 437 12.33 26.41 31.24
N LYS A 438 11.92 27.62 30.87
CA LYS A 438 11.24 28.53 31.82
C LYS A 438 9.90 27.99 32.30
N ALA A 439 9.15 27.35 31.40
CA ALA A 439 7.93 26.65 31.75
C ALA A 439 8.20 25.47 32.70
N TYR A 440 9.30 24.74 32.49
CA TYR A 440 9.73 23.65 33.35
C TYR A 440 10.23 24.13 34.72
N ASP A 441 10.94 25.25 34.78
CA ASP A 441 11.37 25.88 36.02
C ASP A 441 10.16 26.31 36.86
N PHE A 442 9.18 26.95 36.22
CA PHE A 442 7.90 27.28 36.85
C PHE A 442 7.14 26.03 37.32
N PHE A 443 7.07 24.99 36.48
CA PHE A 443 6.47 23.70 36.87
C PHE A 443 7.13 23.15 38.13
N ASN A 444 8.46 23.09 38.19
CA ASN A 444 9.18 22.59 39.36
C ASN A 444 8.92 23.44 40.60
N GLU A 445 8.91 24.77 40.47
CA GLU A 445 8.62 25.69 41.56
C GLU A 445 7.20 25.49 42.10
N PHE A 446 6.20 25.44 41.23
CA PHE A 446 4.81 25.13 41.60
C PHE A 446 4.70 23.80 42.34
N MET A 447 5.46 22.80 41.87
CA MET A 447 5.42 21.46 42.42
C MET A 447 6.10 21.32 43.78
N LEU A 448 6.95 22.27 44.20
CA LEU A 448 7.51 22.28 45.57
C LEU A 448 6.42 22.46 46.63
N ASP A 449 5.31 23.12 46.28
CA ASP A 449 4.19 23.38 47.17
C ASP A 449 3.10 22.27 47.12
N GLN A 450 3.29 21.22 46.31
CA GLN A 450 2.33 20.13 46.15
C GLN A 450 2.70 18.89 46.98
N ASP A 451 1.74 17.97 47.16
CA ASP A 451 2.01 16.65 47.75
C ASP A 451 3.08 15.93 46.87
N PRO A 452 4.17 15.39 47.45
CA PRO A 452 5.15 14.60 46.71
C PRO A 452 4.56 13.50 45.82
N LYS A 453 3.39 12.95 46.19
CA LYS A 453 2.67 11.96 45.38
C LYS A 453 2.15 12.51 44.06
N ALA A 454 1.92 13.81 43.95
CA ALA A 454 1.43 14.46 42.73
C ALA A 454 2.40 14.24 41.55
N PHE A 455 3.73 14.22 41.79
CA PHE A 455 4.71 13.87 40.76
C PHE A 455 4.50 12.45 40.22
N ASP A 456 4.28 11.49 41.12
CA ASP A 456 4.03 10.09 40.76
C ASP A 456 2.66 9.89 40.10
N GLU A 457 1.68 10.70 40.43
CA GLU A 457 0.35 10.63 39.82
C GLU A 457 0.34 11.21 38.39
N MET A 458 1.11 12.27 38.14
CA MET A 458 1.21 12.92 36.81
C MET A 458 2.22 12.26 35.88
N GLN A 459 3.28 11.64 36.41
CA GLN A 459 4.40 11.06 35.64
C GLN A 459 5.17 12.10 34.79
N ILE A 460 5.28 13.35 35.26
CA ILE A 460 6.06 14.43 34.61
C ILE A 460 7.37 14.64 35.39
N TYR A 461 8.46 14.03 34.92
CA TYR A 461 9.75 14.04 35.63
C TYR A 461 10.88 14.77 34.88
N ASN A 462 10.64 15.22 33.65
CA ASN A 462 11.62 15.92 32.83
C ASN A 462 10.95 16.88 31.84
N VAL A 463 11.79 17.66 31.16
CA VAL A 463 11.36 18.69 30.20
C VAL A 463 10.58 18.07 29.04
N GLU A 464 10.96 16.88 28.57
CA GLU A 464 10.28 16.18 27.48
C GLU A 464 8.88 15.69 27.87
N ALA A 465 8.71 15.24 29.11
CA ALA A 465 7.41 14.88 29.67
C ALA A 465 6.49 16.11 29.74
N LEU A 466 7.02 17.23 30.25
CA LEU A 466 6.25 18.49 30.31
C LEU A 466 5.89 18.99 28.90
N SER A 467 6.84 18.94 27.96
CA SER A 467 6.60 19.30 26.56
C SER A 467 5.48 18.46 25.93
N SER A 468 5.49 17.15 26.16
CA SER A 468 4.42 16.26 25.67
C SER A 468 3.07 16.61 26.29
N TYR A 469 3.01 16.84 27.61
CA TYR A 469 1.79 17.32 28.27
C TYR A 469 1.29 18.65 27.70
N LEU A 470 2.17 19.64 27.56
CA LEU A 470 1.83 20.98 27.06
C LEU A 470 1.34 20.96 25.61
N SER A 471 1.68 19.95 24.81
CA SER A 471 1.09 19.77 23.48
C SER A 471 -0.42 19.52 23.47
N SER A 472 -1.02 19.24 24.64
CA SER A 472 -2.47 19.14 24.82
C SER A 472 -3.19 20.48 25.01
N PHE A 473 -2.45 21.57 25.22
CA PHE A 473 -3.01 22.91 25.44
C PHE A 473 -3.41 23.53 24.09
N SER A 474 -4.61 24.10 24.03
CA SER A 474 -5.10 24.76 22.81
C SER A 474 -4.62 26.20 22.67
N GLU A 475 -4.13 26.79 23.75
CA GLU A 475 -3.77 28.20 23.84
C GLU A 475 -2.31 28.48 23.46
N ILE A 476 -1.50 27.43 23.30
CA ILE A 476 -0.06 27.56 23.03
C ILE A 476 0.38 26.67 21.86
N ASP A 477 1.33 27.18 21.07
CA ASP A 477 2.04 26.40 20.06
C ASP A 477 3.48 26.14 20.54
N ILE A 478 3.91 24.88 20.48
CA ILE A 478 5.30 24.49 20.74
C ILE A 478 6.06 24.49 19.41
N VAL A 479 7.08 25.34 19.30
CA VAL A 479 7.91 25.48 18.09
C VAL A 479 9.31 24.93 18.37
N GLY A 480 9.75 23.97 17.55
CA GLY A 480 11.08 23.37 17.63
C GLY A 480 11.36 22.61 18.94
N ASN A 481 10.31 22.18 19.67
CA ASN A 481 10.39 21.56 21.00
C ASN A 481 11.00 22.43 22.10
N PHE A 482 11.18 23.73 21.85
CA PHE A 482 11.84 24.64 22.78
C PHE A 482 11.08 25.93 23.02
N PHE A 483 10.47 26.53 21.99
CA PHE A 483 9.73 27.77 22.14
C PHE A 483 8.26 27.48 22.39
N ILE A 484 7.65 28.29 23.25
CA ILE A 484 6.21 28.27 23.51
C ILE A 484 5.69 29.67 23.16
N ILE A 485 4.73 29.74 22.25
CA ILE A 485 4.09 30.99 21.81
C ILE A 485 2.58 30.88 22.02
N ASP A 486 1.92 32.03 22.15
CA ASP A 486 0.46 32.10 22.21
C ASP A 486 -0.15 31.72 20.84
N SER A 487 -1.00 30.69 20.80
CA SER A 487 -1.68 30.24 19.57
C SER A 487 -2.66 31.29 19.02
N ASN A 488 -3.19 32.15 19.90
CA ASN A 488 -4.17 33.19 19.58
C ASN A 488 -3.54 34.59 19.44
N GLY A 489 -2.35 34.79 20.00
CA GLY A 489 -1.80 36.11 20.29
C GLY A 489 -1.25 36.88 19.09
N LEU A 490 -0.68 36.23 18.06
CA LEU A 490 0.05 36.95 17.01
C LEU A 490 -0.03 36.28 15.62
N PRO A 491 -0.76 36.87 14.64
CA PRO A 491 -0.67 36.45 13.23
C PRO A 491 0.71 36.74 12.61
N ASP A 492 1.55 37.54 13.27
CA ASP A 492 2.82 38.04 12.74
C ASP A 492 4.07 37.27 13.24
N LEU A 493 3.93 36.35 14.20
CA LEU A 493 5.04 35.48 14.60
C LEU A 493 5.16 34.32 13.60
N PRO A 494 6.25 34.24 12.84
CA PRO A 494 6.43 33.18 11.88
C PRO A 494 6.57 31.83 12.58
N ARG A 495 5.60 30.93 12.37
CA ARG A 495 5.58 29.54 12.90
C ARG A 495 6.66 28.63 12.30
N GLU A 496 7.56 29.20 11.50
CA GLU A 496 8.79 28.56 11.08
C GLU A 496 9.83 28.74 12.18
N SER A 497 10.34 27.64 12.71
CA SER A 497 11.31 27.64 13.80
C SER A 497 12.51 28.57 13.57
N ARG A 498 12.97 28.67 12.31
CA ARG A 498 14.06 29.56 11.87
C ARG A 498 13.79 31.06 12.03
N LYS A 499 12.55 31.49 12.20
CA LYS A 499 12.22 32.90 12.34
C LYS A 499 11.82 33.25 13.78
N VAL A 500 11.33 32.27 14.57
CA VAL A 500 11.04 32.44 16.00
C VAL A 500 12.31 32.73 16.81
N TRP A 501 13.41 32.03 16.56
CA TRP A 501 14.66 32.28 17.32
C TRP A 501 15.23 33.67 17.05
N ALA A 502 15.11 34.19 15.83
CA ALA A 502 15.59 35.53 15.47
C ALA A 502 14.86 36.62 16.28
N GLU A 503 13.54 36.47 16.42
CA GLU A 503 12.72 37.36 17.22
C GLU A 503 13.01 37.22 18.73
N TYR A 504 13.16 35.98 19.23
CA TYR A 504 13.56 35.72 20.61
C TYR A 504 14.88 36.41 20.96
N LEU A 505 15.89 36.23 20.11
CA LEU A 505 17.20 36.83 20.25
C LEU A 505 17.13 38.36 20.32
N GLN A 506 16.35 39.02 19.45
CA GLN A 506 16.17 40.48 19.50
C GLN A 506 15.61 40.98 20.83
N ARG A 507 14.80 40.18 21.51
CA ARG A 507 14.17 40.53 22.80
C ARG A 507 15.11 40.30 23.97
N ILE A 508 15.82 39.18 24.01
CA ILE A 508 16.77 38.92 25.10
C ILE A 508 18.04 39.78 24.98
N ALA A 509 18.39 40.23 23.77
CA ALA A 509 19.50 41.15 23.52
C ALA A 509 19.20 42.63 23.87
N CYS A 510 18.22 42.87 24.74
CA CYS A 510 18.08 44.14 25.49
C CYS A 510 19.23 44.36 26.47
N LYS A 511 19.92 43.29 26.87
CA LYS A 511 21.21 43.32 27.56
C LYS A 511 22.27 42.67 26.68
N PRO A 512 23.57 42.98 26.86
CA PRO A 512 24.65 42.29 26.16
C PRO A 512 24.57 40.77 26.37
N LEU A 513 24.56 40.02 25.28
CA LEU A 513 24.57 38.55 25.25
C LEU A 513 25.95 38.04 24.85
N THR A 514 26.34 36.90 25.40
CA THR A 514 27.53 36.18 24.95
C THR A 514 27.24 35.33 23.72
N GLU A 515 28.28 35.01 22.93
CA GLU A 515 28.14 34.09 21.79
C GLU A 515 27.58 32.72 22.21
N TYR A 516 27.94 32.25 23.41
CA TYR A 516 27.45 30.99 23.95
C TYR A 516 25.93 31.03 24.15
N GLN A 517 25.40 32.10 24.76
CA GLN A 517 23.96 32.28 24.98
C GLN A 517 23.17 32.35 23.66
N ILE A 518 23.75 32.97 22.63
CA ILE A 518 23.16 33.02 21.30
C ILE A 518 23.16 31.63 20.67
N PHE A 519 24.28 30.91 20.74
CA PHE A 519 24.38 29.57 20.19
C PHE A 519 23.40 28.60 20.87
N GLU A 520 23.22 28.67 22.20
CA GLU A 520 22.24 27.83 22.91
C GLU A 520 20.82 28.05 22.39
N ALA A 521 20.41 29.30 22.17
CA ALA A 521 19.10 29.63 21.63
C ALA A 521 18.88 29.08 20.21
N VAL A 522 19.94 29.02 19.40
CA VAL A 522 19.88 28.53 18.01
C VAL A 522 20.05 27.01 17.93
N ASN A 523 20.83 26.41 18.82
CA ASN A 523 21.02 24.97 18.92
C ASN A 523 19.74 24.26 19.38
N ALA A 524 18.94 24.93 20.21
CA ALA A 524 17.61 24.44 20.61
C ALA A 524 16.65 24.25 19.43
N ASP A 525 16.87 24.94 18.31
CA ASP A 525 16.18 24.73 17.02
C ASP A 525 16.79 23.59 16.17
N GLY A 526 17.62 22.73 16.77
CA GLY A 526 18.32 21.65 16.08
C GLY A 526 19.43 22.13 15.14
N THR A 527 19.88 23.39 15.23
CA THR A 527 21.05 23.86 14.49
C THR A 527 22.32 23.28 15.12
N THR A 528 22.99 22.38 14.40
CA THR A 528 24.29 21.87 14.84
C THR A 528 25.36 22.97 14.90
N ARG A 529 26.40 22.77 15.72
CA ARG A 529 27.54 23.69 15.78
C ARG A 529 28.18 23.95 14.42
N SER A 530 28.32 22.91 13.59
CA SER A 530 28.88 23.05 12.25
C SER A 530 28.01 23.94 11.34
N THR A 531 26.69 23.80 11.40
CA THR A 531 25.76 24.63 10.64
C THR A 531 25.73 26.07 11.15
N TRP A 532 25.84 26.26 12.46
CA TRP A 532 26.01 27.57 13.08
C TRP A 532 27.29 28.25 12.57
N ASP A 533 28.43 27.58 12.61
CA ASP A 533 29.72 28.16 12.21
C ASP A 533 29.75 28.54 10.71
N GLN A 534 29.00 27.83 9.85
CA GLN A 534 28.89 28.14 8.41
C GLN A 534 27.90 29.28 8.11
N GLY A 535 26.81 29.39 8.86
CA GLY A 535 25.74 30.37 8.64
C GLY A 535 25.71 31.52 9.65
N HIS A 536 26.72 31.65 10.49
CA HIS A 536 26.77 32.53 11.66
C HIS A 536 26.36 33.97 11.32
N GLU A 537 27.04 34.61 10.36
CA GLU A 537 26.80 36.01 10.02
C GLU A 537 25.41 36.26 9.47
N LEU A 538 24.96 35.39 8.56
CA LEU A 538 23.62 35.48 8.00
C LEU A 538 22.57 35.37 9.11
N LYS A 539 22.76 34.45 10.05
CA LYS A 539 21.89 34.29 11.21
C LYS A 539 21.91 35.52 12.12
N MET A 540 23.08 36.04 12.47
CA MET A 540 23.19 37.26 13.29
C MET A 540 22.49 38.45 12.63
N LYS A 541 22.63 38.57 11.30
CA LYS A 541 21.95 39.58 10.49
C LYS A 541 20.43 39.40 10.46
N ASP A 542 19.94 38.17 10.29
CA ASP A 542 18.51 37.84 10.31
C ASP A 542 17.90 38.16 11.69
N ALA A 543 18.62 37.85 12.76
CA ALA A 543 18.27 38.22 14.13
C ALA A 543 18.54 39.70 14.45
N ARG A 544 19.07 40.50 13.51
CA ARG A 544 19.43 41.91 13.74
C ARG A 544 20.25 42.11 15.02
N ILE A 545 21.08 41.14 15.39
CA ILE A 545 22.00 41.24 16.52
C ILE A 545 23.38 41.58 15.97
N VAL A 546 24.06 42.49 16.65
CA VAL A 546 25.35 43.02 16.25
C VAL A 546 26.34 42.97 17.42
N PRO A 547 27.64 42.77 17.15
CA PRO A 547 28.65 42.75 18.21
C PRO A 547 28.94 44.16 18.73
N ILE A 548 29.14 44.26 20.04
CA ILE A 548 29.60 45.48 20.73
C ILE A 548 30.96 45.26 21.42
N SER A 549 31.43 44.02 21.49
CA SER A 549 32.81 43.66 21.83
C SER A 549 33.11 42.29 21.22
N LYS A 550 34.32 41.77 21.45
CA LYS A 550 34.76 40.45 20.94
C LYS A 550 33.80 39.32 21.29
N ASP A 551 33.20 39.34 22.49
CA ASP A 551 32.36 38.25 23.01
C ASP A 551 30.94 38.71 23.38
N LEU A 552 30.59 39.98 23.18
CA LEU A 552 29.29 40.54 23.55
C LEU A 552 28.53 41.10 22.36
N PHE A 553 27.22 40.86 22.37
CA PHE A 553 26.30 41.18 21.29
C PHE A 553 25.04 41.86 21.82
N VAL A 554 24.46 42.77 21.05
CA VAL A 554 23.21 43.48 21.39
C VAL A 554 22.29 43.54 20.17
N ALA A 555 20.98 43.69 20.38
CA ALA A 555 20.08 43.96 19.27
C ALA A 555 20.46 45.30 18.61
N SER A 556 20.57 45.32 17.28
CA SER A 556 20.95 46.52 16.51
C SER A 556 20.08 47.71 16.88
N ARG A 557 18.77 47.52 17.08
CA ARG A 557 17.84 48.59 17.50
C ARG A 557 18.24 49.30 18.80
N ASN A 558 19.01 48.66 19.67
CA ASN A 558 19.45 49.22 20.95
C ASN A 558 20.73 50.07 20.84
N ILE A 559 21.41 50.10 19.69
CA ILE A 559 22.48 51.07 19.43
C ILE A 559 21.82 52.42 19.12
N LEU A 560 21.76 53.32 20.10
CA LEU A 560 21.11 54.62 19.94
C LEU A 560 21.93 55.55 19.03
N ARG A 561 21.24 56.40 18.25
CA ARG A 561 21.84 57.33 17.28
C ARG A 561 21.55 58.77 17.65
N THR A 562 22.49 59.65 17.32
CA THR A 562 22.39 61.10 17.56
C THR A 562 23.05 61.85 16.41
N ASP A 563 22.58 63.05 16.09
CA ASP A 563 23.09 63.83 14.95
C ASP A 563 24.58 64.19 15.12
N GLU A 564 25.00 64.43 16.37
CA GLU A 564 26.40 64.70 16.72
C GLU A 564 27.29 63.47 16.48
N LEU A 565 26.86 62.29 16.94
CA LEU A 565 27.58 61.03 16.74
C LEU A 565 27.61 60.61 15.26
N ASP A 566 26.49 60.75 14.55
CA ASP A 566 26.39 60.46 13.13
C ASP A 566 27.40 61.29 12.33
N SER A 567 27.50 62.59 12.64
CA SER A 567 28.44 63.51 12.00
C SER A 567 29.91 63.21 12.32
N LEU A 568 30.21 62.74 13.53
CA LEU A 568 31.56 62.32 13.92
C LEU A 568 31.99 61.04 13.22
N VAL A 569 31.14 60.00 13.25
CA VAL A 569 31.43 58.72 12.60
C VAL A 569 31.54 58.88 11.09
N HIS A 570 30.67 59.66 10.45
CA HIS A 570 30.78 59.95 9.01
C HIS A 570 32.10 60.66 8.66
N ARG A 571 32.52 61.67 9.43
CA ARG A 571 33.79 62.35 9.18
C ARG A 571 34.97 61.40 9.30
N SER A 572 35.00 60.56 10.33
CA SER A 572 36.03 59.54 10.53
C SER A 572 36.05 58.56 9.36
N MET A 573 34.89 58.03 8.95
CA MET A 573 34.79 57.09 7.83
C MET A 573 35.24 57.70 6.49
N SER A 574 34.82 58.93 6.18
CA SER A 574 35.25 59.62 4.95
C SER A 574 36.77 59.82 4.93
N SER A 575 37.36 60.26 6.04
CA SER A 575 38.81 60.43 6.14
C SER A 575 39.59 59.12 5.98
N LEU A 576 39.05 58.02 6.51
CA LEU A 576 39.66 56.69 6.39
C LEU A 576 39.53 56.12 4.96
N LEU A 577 38.40 56.35 4.30
CA LEU A 577 38.12 55.89 2.94
C LEU A 577 38.81 56.74 1.86
N ASP A 578 39.14 58.00 2.13
CA ASP A 578 39.91 58.83 1.19
C ASP A 578 41.28 58.21 0.84
N LYS A 579 41.80 57.35 1.73
CA LYS A 579 43.11 56.69 1.54
C LYS A 579 42.99 55.32 0.86
N LYS A 580 41.83 54.65 0.93
CA LYS A 580 41.60 53.28 0.45
C LYS A 580 40.10 53.06 0.19
N ALA A 581 39.74 52.25 -0.80
CA ALA A 581 38.35 51.89 -1.09
C ALA A 581 37.64 51.07 0.03
N PHE A 582 38.35 50.76 1.11
CA PHE A 582 37.88 49.97 2.25
C PHE A 582 38.58 50.41 3.53
N VAL A 583 37.96 50.12 4.69
CA VAL A 583 38.55 50.34 6.01
C VAL A 583 38.64 49.01 6.76
N ALA A 584 39.86 48.52 6.98
CA ALA A 584 40.10 47.35 7.81
C ALA A 584 40.16 47.75 9.29
N THR A 585 39.21 47.29 10.08
CA THR A 585 38.94 47.83 11.42
C THR A 585 40.03 47.48 12.43
N GLN A 586 40.69 46.34 12.25
CA GLN A 586 41.85 45.92 13.04
C GLN A 586 43.07 46.84 12.91
N THR A 587 43.09 47.72 11.90
CA THR A 587 44.20 48.65 11.64
C THR A 587 43.93 50.07 12.14
N LEU A 588 42.74 50.31 12.70
CA LEU A 588 42.35 51.60 13.24
C LEU A 588 43.08 51.84 14.57
N SER A 589 43.62 53.05 14.74
CA SER A 589 44.23 53.47 16.00
C SER A 589 43.15 53.83 17.02
N ASP A 590 43.51 53.77 18.30
CA ASP A 590 42.60 54.12 19.40
C ASP A 590 42.08 55.56 19.28
N ASP A 591 42.86 56.46 18.68
CA ASP A 591 42.50 57.86 18.41
C ASP A 591 41.22 58.03 17.57
N VAL A 592 40.86 57.03 16.76
CA VAL A 592 39.60 57.04 15.98
C VAL A 592 38.40 56.98 16.92
N TYR A 593 38.56 56.33 18.08
CA TYR A 593 37.48 56.04 19.01
C TYR A 593 37.47 56.98 20.20
N THR A 594 38.60 57.55 20.63
CA THR A 594 38.69 58.36 21.86
C THR A 594 37.81 59.60 21.88
N SER A 595 37.40 60.12 20.71
CA SER A 595 36.51 61.28 20.60
C SER A 595 35.00 60.97 20.65
N LEU A 596 34.61 59.69 20.55
CA LEU A 596 33.21 59.26 20.50
C LEU A 596 32.53 59.04 21.87
N PRO A 597 33.23 58.53 22.92
CA PRO A 597 32.63 58.30 24.24
C PRO A 597 31.99 59.53 24.87
N ASP A 598 32.60 60.71 24.73
CA ASP A 598 32.15 61.93 25.40
C ASP A 598 30.80 62.44 24.85
N ALA A 599 30.57 62.29 23.55
CA ALA A 599 29.30 62.63 22.92
C ALA A 599 28.21 61.60 23.30
N HIS A 600 28.54 60.31 23.24
CA HIS A 600 27.59 59.24 23.55
C HIS A 600 27.15 59.22 25.02
N ASN A 601 28.10 59.30 25.96
CA ASN A 601 27.83 59.19 27.38
C ASN A 601 27.10 60.42 27.94
N ARG A 602 27.19 61.57 27.28
CA ARG A 602 26.40 62.76 27.61
C ARG A 602 24.93 62.58 27.27
N GLU A 603 24.64 61.93 26.15
CA GLU A 603 23.28 61.78 25.63
C GLU A 603 22.58 60.54 26.17
N PHE A 604 23.33 59.47 26.44
CA PHE A 604 22.81 58.20 26.97
C PHE A 604 23.57 57.73 28.22
N PRO A 605 23.35 58.38 29.38
CA PRO A 605 24.09 58.08 30.62
C PRO A 605 23.82 56.66 31.17
N ASP A 606 22.70 56.04 30.81
CA ASP A 606 22.30 54.69 31.27
C ASP A 606 22.86 53.56 30.39
N GLN A 607 23.46 53.89 29.25
CA GLN A 607 24.00 52.94 28.26
C GLN A 607 25.48 53.20 28.01
N ILE A 608 26.27 53.38 29.07
CA ILE A 608 27.72 53.64 28.96
C ILE A 608 28.37 52.50 28.18
N PHE A 609 28.62 52.73 26.89
CA PHE A 609 29.35 51.82 26.04
C PHE A 609 30.81 52.26 25.97
N SER A 610 31.72 51.32 26.11
CA SER A 610 33.08 51.52 25.65
C SER A 610 33.10 51.43 24.12
N TRP A 611 33.55 52.49 23.44
CA TRP A 611 33.68 52.47 21.97
C TRP A 611 34.78 51.51 21.55
N THR A 612 34.37 50.27 21.27
CA THR A 612 35.19 49.22 20.68
C THR A 612 35.16 49.33 19.15
N PRO A 613 36.12 48.70 18.45
CA PRO A 613 36.04 48.54 17.00
C PRO A 613 34.71 47.89 16.57
N GLU A 614 34.21 46.90 17.31
CA GLU A 614 32.95 46.21 17.02
C GLU A 614 31.73 47.13 17.13
N LEU A 615 31.66 47.98 18.16
CA LEU A 615 30.58 48.95 18.30
C LEU A 615 30.64 50.01 17.19
N PHE A 616 31.84 50.49 16.85
CA PHE A 616 32.02 51.44 15.75
C PHE A 616 31.55 50.87 14.41
N ILE A 617 31.88 49.61 14.11
CA ILE A 617 31.41 48.90 12.91
C ILE A 617 29.89 48.86 12.89
N SER A 618 29.28 48.39 13.98
CA SER A 618 27.83 48.24 14.09
C SER A 618 27.09 49.58 13.95
N TYR A 619 27.69 50.67 14.45
CA TYR A 619 27.19 52.03 14.26
C TYR A 619 27.33 52.49 12.81
N ALA A 620 28.48 52.28 12.17
CA ALA A 620 28.70 52.61 10.76
C ALA A 620 27.73 51.86 9.83
N GLU A 621 27.40 50.61 10.12
CA GLU A 621 26.38 49.87 9.36
C GLU A 621 25.01 50.58 9.37
N LYS A 622 24.63 51.17 10.51
CA LYS A 622 23.40 51.99 10.60
C LYS A 622 23.45 53.28 9.79
N LEU A 623 24.64 53.81 9.57
CA LEU A 623 24.89 54.97 8.70
C LEU A 623 24.98 54.62 7.21
N GLY A 624 24.78 53.34 6.85
CA GLY A 624 24.74 52.91 5.46
C GLY A 624 26.09 52.45 4.90
N TYR A 625 27.05 52.09 5.75
CA TYR A 625 28.23 51.34 5.35
C TYR A 625 27.93 49.83 5.33
N LEU A 626 28.66 49.05 4.55
CA LEU A 626 28.55 47.60 4.47
C LEU A 626 29.74 46.96 5.18
N ARG A 627 29.46 46.09 6.16
CA ARG A 627 30.46 45.23 6.80
C ARG A 627 30.69 43.97 5.96
N LEU A 628 31.96 43.68 5.73
CA LEU A 628 32.46 42.45 5.11
C LEU A 628 33.26 41.69 6.17
N SER A 629 32.95 40.42 6.35
CA SER A 629 33.55 39.56 7.37
C SER A 629 33.84 38.18 6.77
N TRP A 630 34.82 37.48 7.33
CA TRP A 630 35.14 36.12 6.90
C TRP A 630 34.25 35.10 7.61
N PRO A 631 33.72 34.08 6.91
CA PRO A 631 33.10 32.94 7.58
C PRO A 631 34.07 32.32 8.59
N LYS A 632 33.59 31.99 9.80
CA LYS A 632 34.42 31.36 10.86
C LYS A 632 35.10 30.07 10.40
N SER A 633 34.49 29.38 9.45
CA SER A 633 35.04 28.18 8.80
C SER A 633 36.27 28.45 7.95
N MET A 634 36.44 29.67 7.41
CA MET A 634 37.57 30.03 6.56
C MET A 634 38.75 30.58 7.38
N ILE A 635 38.49 31.46 8.33
CA ILE A 635 39.52 32.16 9.11
C ILE A 635 39.07 32.30 10.58
N ARG A 636 39.95 31.88 11.51
CA ARG A 636 39.78 32.15 12.94
C ARG A 636 40.31 33.54 13.29
N GLY A 637 39.43 34.53 13.41
CA GLY A 637 39.74 35.90 13.85
C GLY A 637 38.81 36.95 13.24
N ASN A 638 38.56 38.06 13.96
CA ASN A 638 37.62 39.13 13.56
C ASN A 638 38.26 40.13 12.58
N CYS A 639 38.51 39.73 11.34
CA CYS A 639 39.05 40.63 10.31
C CYS A 639 37.90 41.33 9.56
N ASP A 640 37.24 42.25 10.25
CA ASP A 640 36.13 43.00 9.68
C ASP A 640 36.60 44.17 8.81
N VAL A 641 35.90 44.38 7.70
CA VAL A 641 36.15 45.47 6.76
C VAL A 641 34.87 46.25 6.50
N LEU A 642 34.96 47.57 6.50
CA LEU A 642 33.87 48.46 6.09
C LEU A 642 34.10 48.98 4.67
N VAL A 643 33.07 48.93 3.85
CA VAL A 643 33.03 49.56 2.52
C VAL A 643 31.79 50.44 2.39
N PRO A 644 31.79 51.46 1.52
CA PRO A 644 30.56 52.17 1.16
C PRO A 644 29.53 51.20 0.59
N LYS A 645 28.25 51.37 0.88
CA LYS A 645 27.18 50.52 0.28
C LYS A 645 27.07 50.65 -1.24
N THR A 646 27.65 51.70 -1.81
CA THR A 646 27.80 51.89 -3.27
C THR A 646 28.99 51.13 -3.87
N SER A 647 29.80 50.45 -3.04
CA SER A 647 30.93 49.62 -3.48
C SER A 647 30.45 48.43 -4.33
N SER A 648 31.29 47.98 -5.25
CA SER A 648 31.06 46.76 -6.03
C SER A 648 31.33 45.47 -5.25
N PHE A 649 31.89 45.57 -4.05
CA PHE A 649 32.24 44.41 -3.21
C PHE A 649 31.10 44.08 -2.23
N ASN A 650 30.54 42.87 -2.37
CA ASN A 650 29.45 42.39 -1.52
C ASN A 650 29.86 41.31 -0.51
N SER A 651 31.12 40.85 -0.54
CA SER A 651 31.65 39.85 0.39
C SER A 651 33.15 40.05 0.61
N MET A 652 33.67 39.51 1.71
CA MET A 652 35.10 39.59 2.03
C MET A 652 35.94 38.81 0.99
N GLU A 653 35.42 37.69 0.50
CA GLU A 653 36.04 36.90 -0.56
C GLU A 653 36.18 37.69 -1.86
N ALA A 654 35.14 38.43 -2.25
CA ALA A 654 35.14 39.22 -3.49
C ALA A 654 36.14 40.38 -3.43
N LEU A 655 36.19 41.09 -2.29
CA LEU A 655 37.18 42.13 -2.04
C LEU A 655 38.59 41.53 -2.09
N MET A 656 38.82 40.43 -1.36
CA MET A 656 40.13 39.79 -1.27
C MET A 656 40.60 39.25 -2.64
N ALA A 657 39.72 38.60 -3.39
CA ALA A 657 40.04 38.11 -4.73
C ALA A 657 40.43 39.24 -5.69
N SER A 658 39.72 40.37 -5.64
CA SER A 658 40.06 41.55 -6.43
C SER A 658 41.43 42.11 -6.09
N LEU A 659 41.73 42.24 -4.79
CA LEU A 659 43.04 42.71 -4.31
C LEU A 659 44.18 41.75 -4.67
N ILE A 660 43.96 40.44 -4.54
CA ILE A 660 44.94 39.43 -4.96
C ILE A 660 45.25 39.56 -6.46
N ILE A 661 44.23 39.71 -7.31
CA ILE A 661 44.43 39.90 -8.76
C ILE A 661 45.26 41.17 -9.04
N GLU A 662 45.01 42.24 -8.29
CA GLU A 662 45.78 43.47 -8.42
C GLU A 662 47.24 43.29 -8.01
N TRP A 663 47.50 42.70 -6.85
CA TRP A 663 48.85 42.48 -6.32
C TRP A 663 49.64 41.45 -7.13
N MET A 664 48.96 40.48 -7.75
CA MET A 664 49.54 39.50 -8.67
C MET A 664 50.22 40.12 -9.90
N LYS A 665 49.98 41.41 -10.18
CA LYS A 665 50.74 42.15 -11.20
C LYS A 665 52.20 42.37 -10.82
N SER A 666 52.53 42.36 -9.53
CA SER A 666 53.88 42.62 -9.01
C SER A 666 54.43 41.51 -8.11
N GLU A 667 53.59 40.72 -7.46
CA GLU A 667 53.97 39.68 -6.51
C GLU A 667 53.10 38.45 -6.71
N THR A 668 53.69 37.26 -6.90
CA THR A 668 52.94 36.02 -7.17
C THR A 668 53.08 34.98 -6.07
N ASN A 669 53.97 35.17 -5.10
CA ASN A 669 54.16 34.24 -4.01
C ASN A 669 53.01 34.35 -2.99
N GLU A 670 52.36 33.22 -2.69
CA GLU A 670 51.21 33.15 -1.77
C GLU A 670 51.55 33.69 -0.38
N ASN A 671 52.76 33.41 0.11
CA ASN A 671 53.18 33.85 1.43
C ASN A 671 53.29 35.37 1.49
N ASN A 672 53.95 35.98 0.51
CA ASN A 672 54.08 37.44 0.44
C ASN A 672 52.72 38.14 0.28
N LEU A 673 51.83 37.58 -0.55
CA LEU A 673 50.46 38.07 -0.71
C LEU A 673 49.67 37.97 0.61
N PHE A 674 49.84 36.88 1.36
CA PHE A 674 49.22 36.70 2.67
C PHE A 674 49.76 37.70 3.69
N VAL A 675 51.08 37.86 3.78
CA VAL A 675 51.73 38.82 4.68
C VAL A 675 51.26 40.25 4.35
N HIS A 676 51.14 40.57 3.07
CA HIS A 676 50.61 41.85 2.63
C HIS A 676 49.15 42.04 3.08
N ALA A 677 48.27 41.06 2.85
CA ALA A 677 46.89 41.07 3.34
C ALA A 677 46.82 41.21 4.88
N ALA A 678 47.70 40.54 5.61
CA ALA A 678 47.76 40.60 7.06
C ALA A 678 48.23 41.98 7.57
N SER A 679 49.16 42.63 6.85
CA SER A 679 49.60 43.99 7.14
C SER A 679 48.49 45.02 6.98
N LEU A 680 47.55 44.75 6.06
CA LEU A 680 46.36 45.54 5.81
C LEU A 680 45.18 45.17 6.72
N GLY A 681 45.34 44.19 7.63
CA GLY A 681 44.29 43.72 8.53
C GLY A 681 43.16 42.93 7.87
N LEU A 682 43.36 42.47 6.63
CA LEU A 682 42.36 41.70 5.86
C LEU A 682 42.35 40.21 6.24
N VAL A 683 43.45 39.73 6.83
CA VAL A 683 43.58 38.37 7.39
C VAL A 683 44.37 38.45 8.71
N PRO A 684 44.26 37.46 9.61
CA PRO A 684 44.95 37.48 10.89
C PRO A 684 46.47 37.43 10.70
N LYS A 685 47.20 38.20 11.52
CA LYS A 685 48.66 38.12 11.59
C LYS A 685 49.09 36.75 12.12
N ARG A 686 49.99 36.07 11.41
CA ARG A 686 50.53 34.76 11.78
C ARG A 686 52.06 34.85 11.87
N VAL A 687 52.62 34.33 12.96
CA VAL A 687 54.07 34.36 13.23
C VAL A 687 54.80 33.19 12.55
N ASP A 688 54.09 32.08 12.35
CA ASP A 688 54.61 30.86 11.74
C ASP A 688 54.50 30.94 10.21
N GLU A 689 55.65 30.95 9.53
CA GLU A 689 55.79 31.09 8.07
C GLU A 689 55.01 30.01 7.31
N TYR A 690 54.92 28.79 7.84
CA TYR A 690 54.16 27.70 7.22
C TYR A 690 52.64 27.93 7.28
N LYS A 691 52.19 28.81 8.17
CA LYS A 691 50.77 29.17 8.34
C LYS A 691 50.40 30.46 7.62
N GLN A 692 51.33 31.20 7.03
CA GLN A 692 51.07 32.42 6.27
C GLN A 692 50.56 32.12 4.86
N ARG A 693 49.41 31.44 4.77
CA ARG A 693 48.79 31.01 3.51
C ARG A 693 47.28 31.17 3.59
N PHE A 694 46.63 31.36 2.44
CA PHE A 694 45.18 31.45 2.37
C PHE A 694 44.54 30.07 2.55
N SER A 695 43.27 30.01 2.94
CA SER A 695 42.55 28.74 2.98
C SER A 695 42.45 28.15 1.57
N ARG A 696 42.76 26.85 1.43
CA ARG A 696 42.63 26.14 0.14
C ARG A 696 41.20 26.23 -0.41
N LEU A 697 40.20 26.23 0.48
CA LEU A 697 38.79 26.35 0.11
C LEU A 697 38.54 27.70 -0.58
N PHE A 698 38.97 28.80 0.03
CA PHE A 698 38.89 30.14 -0.57
C PHE A 698 39.62 30.22 -1.91
N MET A 699 40.88 29.75 -1.98
CA MET A 699 41.68 29.84 -3.21
C MET A 699 40.99 29.13 -4.37
N ASN A 700 40.50 27.90 -4.14
CA ASN A 700 39.81 27.13 -5.16
C ASN A 700 38.48 27.78 -5.58
N ASP A 701 37.67 28.23 -4.61
CA ASP A 701 36.35 28.81 -4.87
C ASP A 701 36.43 30.11 -5.69
N GLN A 702 37.50 30.89 -5.49
CA GLN A 702 37.74 32.12 -6.24
C GLN A 702 38.55 31.89 -7.55
N GLY A 703 38.83 30.63 -7.91
CA GLY A 703 39.49 30.27 -9.16
C GLY A 703 41.00 30.54 -9.16
N PHE A 704 41.65 30.45 -8.00
CA PHE A 704 43.10 30.50 -7.86
C PHE A 704 43.69 29.10 -7.63
N THR A 705 44.89 28.88 -8.16
CA THR A 705 45.70 27.69 -7.89
C THR A 705 47.05 28.11 -7.36
N VAL A 706 47.57 27.37 -6.38
CA VAL A 706 48.92 27.54 -5.87
C VAL A 706 49.77 26.38 -6.36
N ASP A 707 50.86 26.66 -7.06
CA ASP A 707 51.78 25.62 -7.54
C ASP A 707 52.70 25.09 -6.43
N GLY A 708 53.48 24.05 -6.73
CA GLY A 708 54.38 23.41 -5.76
C GLY A 708 55.49 24.32 -5.21
N LEU A 709 55.69 25.51 -5.79
CA LEU A 709 56.63 26.53 -5.33
C LEU A 709 55.93 27.64 -4.52
N GLY A 710 54.62 27.56 -4.31
CA GLY A 710 53.84 28.56 -3.57
C GLY A 710 53.40 29.74 -4.43
N ASN A 711 53.51 29.69 -5.77
CA ASN A 711 53.06 30.80 -6.62
C ASN A 711 51.57 30.66 -6.94
N VAL A 712 50.84 31.76 -6.76
CA VAL A 712 49.42 31.88 -7.09
C VAL A 712 49.26 32.15 -8.59
N LYS A 713 48.33 31.42 -9.22
CA LYS A 713 47.92 31.59 -10.62
C LYS A 713 46.40 31.58 -10.71
N ARG A 714 45.84 32.36 -11.62
CA ARG A 714 44.40 32.34 -11.90
C ARG A 714 44.09 31.19 -12.86
N GLN A 715 43.13 30.33 -12.49
CA GLN A 715 42.58 29.35 -13.42
C GLN A 715 41.86 30.11 -14.53
N LYS A 716 42.25 29.86 -15.79
CA LYS A 716 41.41 30.25 -16.92
C LYS A 716 40.15 29.39 -16.84
N LYS A 717 38.98 30.04 -16.69
CA LYS A 717 37.69 29.37 -16.84
C LYS A 717 37.56 28.79 -18.24
#